data_AF-A0A5J4NU80-F1
#
_entry.id   AF-A0A5J4NU80-F1
#
_cell.length_a   1.000
_cell.length_b   1.000
_cell.length_c   1.000
_cell.angle_alpha   90.00
_cell.angle_beta   90.00
_cell.angle_gamma   90.00
#
_symmetry.space_group_name_H-M   'P 1'
#
loop_
_entity.id
_entity.type
_entity.pdbx_description
1 polymer ?
#
loop_
_entity_poly.entity_id
_entity_poly.type
_entity_poly.pdbx_seq_one_letter_code
_entity_poly.pdbx_strand_id
1 'polypeptide(L)'
;MKTWPLFTLAFIFVQITTALVPKPERHVNGADWYFVNDRIAYEHNYQHCYILHDAQKRLSERLRQRPIPLDSLLPAVPKKGLTQIQIQIEKGCNESETIMWPSEKMNEQYSLSVSDGKIELQAEEIWGILHGLETIAQLVRLNQHSTGSYDPEIAIYTQNDIKRVLEYCRLRGVRVLPEFDTPGHTVSWGKGEPELLTKCYSDGRPNGKLGPVDPTTEFTYKFMGKLLTEVKSVFPEKLIHLGGDEVDFSCWASNPDIQSFMKLMDYGTDYTKLQSYYMRKVIGLTQTTGRHPSTAIVWQEVFDDGFRDVNNTIIHVWKMEHWQDEMNRITEAGFPVIYSSQWYLNYIQYGIDWPNYYTLDPTKFGGSLEQVALVRGGEATMWSEYVDETNLISRSWPRGAAVAERLWTSGELSVDEFRPRLEQLRCQMLSIRTLVPKPFRVDPGTEVYIVSTEIAFEHDYTNCYILHDAVRRLADRLRLRNSPTNNQTSPTAMVNTVRIRIIRGCDESGGALWPSESMSEMYTVLVTDGELTIEAEEIWGVLHGLETIAQLVYRSQTNTGAYDPEAYVYTQDDVKRVLNYCRLRGIRVMSEFDTPGHTKCWGKGYPDLLTKCYSEGKPDGRLGPVNPITNYTYDFMWKLMDEIKAVFPDNMIHLGGDEVSFTCWASNPDVQAFMEEMKFGDDYSKLQCYYMERLSELAQKAGGGRPMTTFVWQEVFDHGFRVSLHFM
;
A
#
# COMPACT_ATOMS: atom_id res chain seq x y z
N MET A 1 24.39 -27.32 33.89
CA MET A 1 24.91 -27.98 32.67
C MET A 1 25.68 -26.95 31.87
N LYS A 2 26.79 -27.36 31.23
CA LYS A 2 27.78 -26.48 30.58
C LYS A 2 27.15 -25.59 29.51
N THR A 3 27.47 -24.31 29.59
CA THR A 3 27.21 -23.25 28.61
C THR A 3 27.90 -23.55 27.29
N TRP A 4 27.14 -23.58 26.20
CA TRP A 4 27.67 -23.43 24.84
C TRP A 4 27.49 -21.96 24.43
N PRO A 5 28.48 -21.33 23.79
CA PRO A 5 28.33 -19.97 23.30
C PRO A 5 27.33 -19.96 22.15
N LEU A 6 26.39 -19.03 22.20
CA LEU A 6 25.46 -18.64 21.13
C LEU A 6 26.27 -18.14 19.92
N PHE A 7 26.77 -19.06 19.10
CA PHE A 7 26.93 -18.82 17.68
C PHE A 7 25.79 -19.56 16.99
N THR A 8 24.82 -18.80 16.52
CA THR A 8 23.74 -19.24 15.62
C THR A 8 24.37 -19.78 14.33
N LEU A 9 24.75 -21.05 14.31
CA LEU A 9 24.86 -21.81 13.07
C LEU A 9 23.43 -21.97 12.57
N ALA A 10 23.04 -21.13 11.61
CA ALA A 10 21.79 -21.28 10.88
C ALA A 10 21.76 -22.67 10.23
N PHE A 11 20.98 -23.58 10.78
CA PHE A 11 20.81 -24.92 10.22
C PHE A 11 19.77 -24.84 9.13
N ILE A 12 20.21 -24.96 7.88
CA ILE A 12 19.34 -24.93 6.71
C ILE A 12 19.03 -26.36 6.29
N PHE A 13 17.74 -26.70 6.23
CA PHE A 13 17.22 -28.02 5.92
C PHE A 13 16.51 -27.98 4.58
N VAL A 14 16.69 -29.00 3.75
CA VAL A 14 15.90 -29.17 2.51
C VAL A 14 14.73 -30.11 2.80
N GLN A 15 13.49 -29.61 2.80
CA GLN A 15 12.28 -30.44 2.85
C GLN A 15 11.54 -30.39 1.52
N ILE A 16 10.91 -31.51 1.21
CA ILE A 16 9.81 -31.57 0.25
C ILE A 16 8.47 -31.47 1.00
N THR A 17 7.87 -30.28 0.97
CA THR A 17 6.45 -30.10 1.29
C THR A 17 5.81 -29.11 0.32
N THR A 18 4.48 -29.10 0.34
CA THR A 18 3.43 -28.42 -0.46
C THR A 18 3.61 -26.96 -0.87
N ALA A 19 4.80 -26.37 -0.68
CA ALA A 19 5.09 -24.95 -0.85
C ALA A 19 5.79 -24.59 -2.16
N LEU A 20 6.05 -25.53 -3.07
CA LEU A 20 6.56 -25.19 -4.40
C LEU A 20 5.46 -24.52 -5.22
N VAL A 21 5.68 -23.26 -5.57
CA VAL A 21 4.77 -22.48 -6.39
C VAL A 21 5.55 -21.78 -7.51
N PRO A 22 5.26 -22.09 -8.79
CA PRO A 22 4.36 -23.16 -9.25
C PRO A 22 4.92 -24.57 -8.95
N LYS A 23 4.03 -25.58 -8.93
CA LYS A 23 4.44 -26.98 -8.79
C LYS A 23 5.19 -27.43 -10.06
N PRO A 24 6.38 -28.06 -9.95
CA PRO A 24 7.07 -28.63 -11.11
C PRO A 24 6.23 -29.69 -11.84
N GLU A 25 6.37 -29.78 -13.16
CA GLU A 25 5.64 -30.75 -14.00
C GLU A 25 5.86 -32.19 -13.53
N ARG A 26 7.10 -32.53 -13.17
CA ARG A 26 7.46 -33.81 -12.54
C ARG A 26 8.29 -33.56 -11.28
N HIS A 27 7.84 -34.13 -10.17
CA HIS A 27 8.52 -34.05 -8.88
C HIS A 27 8.56 -35.45 -8.24
N VAL A 28 9.76 -35.93 -7.90
CA VAL A 28 9.97 -37.22 -7.23
C VAL A 28 10.62 -36.96 -5.88
N ASN A 29 10.01 -37.47 -4.81
CA ASN A 29 10.42 -37.15 -3.46
C ASN A 29 11.43 -38.16 -2.90
N GLY A 30 12.52 -37.66 -2.32
CA GLY A 30 13.42 -38.42 -1.46
C GLY A 30 13.00 -38.36 0.01
N ALA A 31 13.40 -39.34 0.81
CA ALA A 31 13.16 -39.37 2.26
C ALA A 31 14.27 -38.67 3.08
N ASP A 32 15.39 -38.33 2.42
CA ASP A 32 16.59 -37.78 3.07
C ASP A 32 16.51 -36.26 3.26
N TRP A 33 17.13 -35.81 4.35
CA TRP A 33 17.30 -34.40 4.69
C TRP A 33 18.76 -33.99 4.55
N TYR A 34 18.99 -32.82 3.97
CA TYR A 34 20.32 -32.28 3.74
C TYR A 34 20.52 -30.95 4.47
N PHE A 35 21.73 -30.78 5.03
CA PHE A 35 22.20 -29.49 5.52
C PHE A 35 22.73 -28.63 4.36
N VAL A 36 22.37 -27.35 4.29
CA VAL A 36 22.93 -26.37 3.36
C VAL A 36 23.64 -25.27 4.13
N ASN A 37 24.83 -24.88 3.68
CA ASN A 37 25.54 -23.72 4.23
C ASN A 37 25.07 -22.42 3.51
N ASP A 38 25.03 -21.29 4.22
CA ASP A 38 24.74 -19.96 3.65
C ASP A 38 25.80 -19.50 2.62
N ARG A 39 26.91 -20.25 2.50
CA ARG A 39 28.01 -20.11 1.53
C ARG A 39 28.16 -21.33 0.62
N ILE A 40 27.05 -21.84 0.08
CA ILE A 40 27.10 -22.92 -0.93
C ILE A 40 27.92 -22.45 -2.15
N ALA A 41 28.83 -23.30 -2.63
CA ALA A 41 29.64 -22.97 -3.81
C ALA A 41 28.83 -23.16 -5.11
N TYR A 42 29.15 -22.39 -6.16
CA TYR A 42 28.58 -22.61 -7.49
C TYR A 42 29.67 -23.16 -8.42
N GLU A 43 29.40 -24.30 -9.08
CA GLU A 43 30.34 -24.97 -9.98
C GLU A 43 29.86 -24.83 -11.43
N HIS A 44 30.56 -23.99 -12.21
CA HIS A 44 30.40 -23.82 -13.67
C HIS A 44 31.60 -23.07 -14.26
N ASN A 45 31.70 -22.98 -15.59
CA ASN A 45 32.78 -22.27 -16.31
C ASN A 45 32.32 -21.02 -17.10
N TYR A 46 31.06 -20.59 -16.95
CA TYR A 46 30.46 -19.44 -17.65
C TYR A 46 30.92 -18.06 -17.13
N GLN A 47 32.19 -17.68 -17.34
CA GLN A 47 32.78 -16.44 -16.81
C GLN A 47 32.13 -15.14 -17.31
N HIS A 48 31.50 -15.16 -18.48
CA HIS A 48 30.90 -13.99 -19.12
C HIS A 48 29.37 -14.08 -19.18
N CYS A 49 28.75 -14.81 -18.25
CA CYS A 49 27.29 -14.90 -18.14
C CYS A 49 26.78 -13.99 -17.01
N TYR A 50 26.47 -12.73 -17.33
CA TYR A 50 26.05 -11.76 -16.32
C TYR A 50 24.69 -12.10 -15.72
N ILE A 51 23.78 -12.67 -16.53
CA ILE A 51 22.48 -13.19 -16.05
C ILE A 51 22.68 -14.24 -14.94
N LEU A 52 23.58 -15.21 -15.15
CA LEU A 52 23.85 -16.26 -14.15
C LEU A 52 24.48 -15.69 -12.88
N HIS A 53 25.49 -14.83 -13.02
CA HIS A 53 26.18 -14.25 -11.87
C HIS A 53 25.24 -13.39 -11.00
N ASP A 54 24.35 -12.59 -11.63
CA ASP A 54 23.33 -11.85 -10.89
C ASP A 54 22.36 -12.80 -10.17
N ALA A 55 21.91 -13.87 -10.84
CA ALA A 55 21.03 -14.87 -10.24
C ALA A 55 21.67 -15.59 -9.04
N GLN A 56 22.94 -15.96 -9.12
CA GLN A 56 23.70 -16.56 -8.01
C GLN A 56 23.80 -15.63 -6.82
N LYS A 57 24.11 -14.35 -7.07
CA LYS A 57 24.17 -13.33 -6.02
C LYS A 57 22.82 -13.21 -5.31
N ARG A 58 21.72 -13.10 -6.07
CA ARG A 58 20.35 -13.02 -5.52
C ARG A 58 20.00 -14.26 -4.69
N LEU A 59 20.30 -15.47 -5.18
CA LEU A 59 20.07 -16.70 -4.42
C LEU A 59 20.88 -16.71 -3.12
N SER A 60 22.17 -16.37 -3.18
CA SER A 60 23.05 -16.32 -2.01
C SER A 60 22.61 -15.28 -0.97
N GLU A 61 22.07 -14.15 -1.41
CA GLU A 61 21.49 -13.14 -0.51
C GLU A 61 20.20 -13.66 0.14
N ARG A 62 19.32 -14.29 -0.64
CA ARG A 62 18.06 -14.86 -0.14
C ARG A 62 18.29 -15.99 0.86
N LEU A 63 19.26 -16.87 0.61
CA LEU A 63 19.66 -17.94 1.54
C LEU A 63 20.25 -17.39 2.86
N ARG A 64 20.84 -16.19 2.83
CA ARG A 64 21.38 -15.52 4.03
C ARG A 64 20.33 -14.73 4.82
N GLN A 65 19.36 -14.11 4.14
CA GLN A 65 18.47 -13.11 4.74
C GLN A 65 17.01 -13.57 4.94
N ARG A 66 16.55 -14.60 4.22
CA ARG A 66 15.12 -14.93 4.12
C ARG A 66 14.84 -16.44 4.09
N PRO A 67 15.36 -17.29 5.00
CA PRO A 67 15.05 -18.69 4.89
C PRO A 67 13.67 -18.97 5.52
N ILE A 68 12.87 -19.78 4.85
CA ILE A 68 11.48 -20.07 5.25
C ILE A 68 11.48 -20.93 6.53
N PRO A 69 10.73 -20.56 7.59
CA PRO A 69 10.64 -21.33 8.82
C PRO A 69 10.11 -22.76 8.59
N LEU A 70 10.53 -23.71 9.42
CA LEU A 70 10.04 -25.07 9.39
C LEU A 70 8.79 -25.23 10.29
N ASP A 71 7.67 -25.65 9.72
CA ASP A 71 6.38 -25.75 10.44
C ASP A 71 6.31 -26.85 11.52
N SER A 72 7.28 -27.76 11.59
CA SER A 72 7.27 -28.88 12.55
C SER A 72 8.67 -29.27 13.03
N LEU A 73 8.75 -29.79 14.26
CA LEU A 73 9.96 -30.39 14.82
C LEU A 73 10.43 -31.55 13.94
N LEU A 74 11.68 -31.49 13.48
CA LEU A 74 12.28 -32.56 12.67
C LEU A 74 12.34 -33.88 13.43
N PRO A 75 12.03 -35.02 12.77
CA PRO A 75 12.21 -36.34 13.37
C PRO A 75 13.70 -36.76 13.50
N ALA A 76 14.65 -36.09 12.84
CA ALA A 76 16.08 -36.38 12.97
C ALA A 76 16.98 -35.21 12.51
N VAL A 77 18.17 -35.10 13.11
CA VAL A 77 19.25 -34.20 12.65
C VAL A 77 19.84 -34.75 11.33
N PRO A 78 19.96 -33.94 10.26
CA PRO A 78 20.55 -34.32 8.98
C PRO A 78 21.95 -34.88 9.17
N LYS A 79 22.26 -35.98 8.47
CA LYS A 79 23.59 -36.60 8.44
C LYS A 79 24.36 -36.31 7.14
N LYS A 80 23.72 -35.65 6.17
CA LYS A 80 24.19 -35.39 4.81
C LYS A 80 24.22 -33.89 4.55
N GLY A 81 25.19 -33.42 3.78
CA GLY A 81 25.47 -31.99 3.60
C GLY A 81 25.66 -31.61 2.14
N LEU A 82 25.11 -30.48 1.73
CA LEU A 82 25.25 -29.89 0.40
C LEU A 82 26.34 -28.83 0.44
N THR A 83 27.37 -29.00 -0.38
CA THR A 83 28.51 -28.07 -0.45
C THR A 83 28.51 -27.23 -1.72
N GLN A 84 27.81 -27.68 -2.77
CA GLN A 84 27.82 -26.99 -4.05
C GLN A 84 26.53 -27.13 -4.87
N ILE A 85 26.30 -26.15 -5.75
CA ILE A 85 25.32 -26.18 -6.83
C ILE A 85 26.10 -26.27 -8.15
N GLN A 86 26.01 -27.42 -8.81
CA GLN A 86 26.61 -27.66 -10.12
C GLN A 86 25.63 -27.22 -11.21
N ILE A 87 26.06 -26.31 -12.07
CA ILE A 87 25.20 -25.67 -13.08
C ILE A 87 25.71 -26.02 -14.48
N GLN A 88 24.81 -26.56 -15.30
CA GLN A 88 25.09 -26.89 -16.70
C GLN A 88 24.04 -26.28 -17.62
N ILE A 89 24.50 -25.47 -18.57
CA ILE A 89 23.72 -24.85 -19.63
C ILE A 89 24.19 -25.47 -20.95
N GLU A 90 23.33 -26.23 -21.62
CA GLU A 90 23.71 -27.03 -22.80
C GLU A 90 24.18 -26.17 -23.98
N LYS A 91 23.46 -25.08 -24.29
CA LYS A 91 23.87 -24.11 -25.31
C LYS A 91 24.97 -23.14 -24.84
N GLY A 92 25.38 -23.24 -23.58
CA GLY A 92 26.27 -22.30 -22.91
C GLY A 92 25.61 -20.94 -22.62
N CYS A 93 26.37 -20.06 -21.97
CA CYS A 93 25.98 -18.68 -21.74
C CYS A 93 27.23 -17.79 -21.83
N ASN A 94 27.22 -16.84 -22.76
CA ASN A 94 28.29 -15.88 -22.94
C ASN A 94 27.74 -14.57 -23.52
N GLU A 95 27.94 -13.48 -22.78
CA GLU A 95 27.50 -12.13 -23.15
C GLU A 95 28.68 -11.20 -23.49
N SER A 96 29.86 -11.75 -23.86
CA SER A 96 31.03 -10.96 -24.26
C SER A 96 30.87 -10.28 -25.62
N GLU A 97 30.10 -10.89 -26.53
CA GLU A 97 29.90 -10.39 -27.91
C GLU A 97 28.49 -9.84 -28.14
N THR A 98 27.46 -10.56 -27.68
CA THR A 98 26.05 -10.17 -27.85
C THR A 98 25.30 -10.28 -26.54
N ILE A 99 24.54 -9.25 -26.19
CA ILE A 99 23.66 -9.27 -25.01
C ILE A 99 22.51 -10.25 -25.27
N MET A 100 22.28 -11.15 -24.32
CA MET A 100 21.18 -12.11 -24.39
C MET A 100 19.88 -11.47 -23.87
N TRP A 101 18.80 -11.59 -24.66
CA TRP A 101 17.46 -11.14 -24.30
C TRP A 101 16.48 -12.31 -24.28
N PRO A 102 15.52 -12.34 -23.33
CA PRO A 102 14.46 -13.33 -23.33
C PRO A 102 13.58 -13.15 -24.57
N SER A 103 13.04 -14.25 -25.10
CA SER A 103 12.25 -14.24 -26.33
C SER A 103 11.13 -15.27 -26.27
N GLU A 104 10.16 -15.20 -27.17
CA GLU A 104 9.06 -16.18 -27.24
C GLU A 104 9.54 -17.62 -27.42
N LYS A 105 10.68 -17.80 -28.09
CA LYS A 105 11.25 -19.12 -28.42
C LYS A 105 12.23 -19.64 -27.36
N MET A 106 12.37 -18.94 -26.24
CA MET A 106 13.36 -19.28 -25.22
C MET A 106 13.00 -20.60 -24.52
N ASN A 107 14.01 -21.40 -24.17
CA ASN A 107 13.78 -22.65 -23.45
C ASN A 107 13.87 -22.43 -21.92
N GLU A 108 12.74 -22.62 -21.24
CA GLU A 108 12.60 -22.49 -19.78
C GLU A 108 12.62 -23.83 -19.03
N GLN A 109 12.76 -24.95 -19.73
CA GLN A 109 12.83 -26.27 -19.14
C GLN A 109 14.14 -26.46 -18.37
N TYR A 110 14.04 -27.12 -17.21
CA TYR A 110 15.20 -27.45 -16.39
C TYR A 110 15.00 -28.80 -15.70
N SER A 111 16.11 -29.40 -15.30
CA SER A 111 16.18 -30.58 -14.44
C SER A 111 16.98 -30.25 -13.19
N LEU A 112 16.43 -30.60 -12.04
CA LEU A 112 17.05 -30.38 -10.74
C LEU A 112 17.09 -31.71 -9.98
N SER A 113 18.27 -32.08 -9.50
CA SER A 113 18.44 -33.25 -8.63
C SER A 113 19.30 -32.91 -7.42
N VAL A 114 18.92 -33.45 -6.27
CA VAL A 114 19.60 -33.23 -4.99
C VAL A 114 20.15 -34.57 -4.50
N SER A 115 21.45 -34.60 -4.25
CA SER A 115 22.15 -35.77 -3.72
C SER A 115 23.18 -35.34 -2.67
N ASP A 116 23.76 -36.28 -1.93
CA ASP A 116 24.76 -35.94 -0.92
C ASP A 116 25.95 -35.19 -1.54
N GLY A 117 26.34 -34.07 -0.94
CA GLY A 117 27.40 -33.18 -1.44
C GLY A 117 26.96 -32.14 -2.47
N LYS A 118 25.93 -32.37 -3.29
CA LYS A 118 25.62 -31.46 -4.42
C LYS A 118 24.16 -31.34 -4.82
N ILE A 119 23.81 -30.16 -5.34
CA ILE A 119 22.61 -29.93 -6.15
C ILE A 119 23.06 -29.85 -7.61
N GLU A 120 22.50 -30.68 -8.48
CA GLU A 120 22.74 -30.61 -9.92
C GLU A 120 21.57 -29.93 -10.60
N LEU A 121 21.84 -28.81 -11.28
CA LEU A 121 20.86 -28.03 -12.02
C LEU A 121 21.30 -27.92 -13.48
N GLN A 122 20.45 -28.42 -14.38
CA GLN A 122 20.72 -28.50 -15.81
C GLN A 122 19.56 -27.88 -16.60
N ALA A 123 19.87 -27.16 -17.67
CA ALA A 123 18.89 -26.61 -18.61
C ALA A 123 19.51 -26.43 -20.00
N GLU A 124 18.67 -26.42 -21.04
CA GLU A 124 19.13 -26.16 -22.42
C GLU A 124 19.67 -24.72 -22.55
N GLU A 125 18.98 -23.76 -21.94
CA GLU A 125 19.28 -22.33 -21.95
C GLU A 125 19.33 -21.74 -20.53
N ILE A 126 19.93 -20.55 -20.41
CA ILE A 126 20.06 -19.84 -19.12
C ILE A 126 18.73 -19.59 -18.42
N TRP A 127 17.63 -19.47 -19.17
CA TRP A 127 16.30 -19.16 -18.63
C TRP A 127 15.76 -20.29 -17.74
N GLY A 128 15.98 -21.56 -18.13
CA GLY A 128 15.65 -22.70 -17.28
C GLY A 128 16.47 -22.72 -15.97
N ILE A 129 17.73 -22.27 -16.00
CA ILE A 129 18.55 -22.16 -14.77
C ILE A 129 17.96 -21.14 -13.80
N LEU A 130 17.41 -20.01 -14.29
CA LEU A 130 16.78 -19.01 -13.41
C LEU A 130 15.62 -19.62 -12.62
N HIS A 131 14.76 -20.40 -13.27
CA HIS A 131 13.64 -21.12 -12.63
C HIS A 131 14.11 -22.21 -11.68
N GLY A 132 15.16 -22.94 -12.05
CA GLY A 132 15.78 -23.94 -11.18
C GLY A 132 16.35 -23.34 -9.90
N LEU A 133 17.02 -22.19 -9.98
CA LEU A 133 17.55 -21.47 -8.82
C LEU A 133 16.44 -20.96 -7.89
N GLU A 134 15.30 -20.52 -8.43
CA GLU A 134 14.12 -20.18 -7.63
C GLU A 134 13.56 -21.41 -6.92
N THR A 135 13.52 -22.55 -7.62
CA THR A 135 13.10 -23.83 -7.03
C THR A 135 14.01 -24.23 -5.86
N ILE A 136 15.33 -24.04 -5.98
CA ILE A 136 16.27 -24.25 -4.86
C ILE A 136 15.94 -23.32 -3.68
N ALA A 137 15.70 -22.03 -3.94
CA ALA A 137 15.33 -21.08 -2.89
C ALA A 137 14.06 -21.52 -2.14
N GLN A 138 13.08 -22.04 -2.88
CA GLN A 138 11.82 -22.54 -2.31
C GLN A 138 11.94 -23.92 -1.63
N LEU A 139 13.00 -24.70 -1.86
CA LEU A 139 13.23 -25.98 -1.19
C LEU A 139 13.95 -25.84 0.16
N VAL A 140 14.66 -24.72 0.35
CA VAL A 140 15.45 -24.42 1.53
C VAL A 140 14.55 -23.92 2.69
N ARG A 141 14.69 -24.54 3.87
CA ARG A 141 13.99 -24.20 5.12
C ARG A 141 14.97 -23.95 6.27
N LEU A 142 14.58 -23.13 7.24
CA LEU A 142 15.29 -22.93 8.51
C LEU A 142 14.57 -23.65 9.65
N ASN A 143 15.29 -24.42 10.45
CA ASN A 143 14.77 -24.88 11.73
C ASN A 143 14.91 -23.74 12.75
N GLN A 144 13.81 -23.06 13.06
CA GLN A 144 13.76 -22.06 14.11
C GLN A 144 12.66 -22.38 15.12
N HIS A 145 13.00 -22.22 16.40
CA HIS A 145 12.01 -22.16 17.47
C HIS A 145 11.33 -20.78 17.42
N SER A 146 10.25 -20.62 16.64
CA SER A 146 9.47 -19.38 16.67
C SER A 146 8.70 -19.26 17.99
N THR A 147 8.87 -18.12 18.66
CA THR A 147 8.13 -17.73 19.88
C THR A 147 6.87 -16.91 19.57
N GLY A 148 6.46 -16.80 18.30
CA GLY A 148 5.23 -16.12 17.88
C GLY A 148 5.34 -15.18 16.68
N SER A 149 6.54 -14.81 16.23
CA SER A 149 6.74 -14.01 15.00
C SER A 149 6.88 -14.89 13.75
N TYR A 150 6.61 -14.32 12.57
CA TYR A 150 6.86 -14.99 11.28
C TYR A 150 8.34 -15.28 11.06
N ASP A 151 9.20 -14.34 11.44
CA ASP A 151 10.65 -14.45 11.43
C ASP A 151 11.22 -13.68 12.64
N PRO A 152 12.14 -14.25 13.43
CA PRO A 152 12.66 -13.64 14.66
C PRO A 152 13.72 -12.55 14.43
N GLU A 153 14.19 -12.34 13.20
CA GLU A 153 15.19 -11.31 12.87
C GLU A 153 14.60 -10.19 12.00
N ILE A 154 13.81 -10.53 10.97
CA ILE A 154 13.33 -9.54 9.99
C ILE A 154 11.85 -9.17 10.13
N ALA A 155 11.04 -9.97 10.84
CA ALA A 155 9.62 -9.73 11.05
C ALA A 155 9.31 -9.45 12.53
N ILE A 156 10.08 -8.51 13.12
CA ILE A 156 9.94 -8.07 14.51
C ILE A 156 9.91 -6.54 14.59
N TYR A 157 9.23 -6.02 15.61
CA TYR A 157 9.35 -4.63 16.03
C TYR A 157 10.09 -4.58 17.36
N THR A 158 11.33 -4.08 17.36
CA THR A 158 12.05 -3.86 18.62
C THR A 158 11.49 -2.65 19.35
N GLN A 159 11.76 -2.52 20.65
CA GLN A 159 11.39 -1.30 21.40
C GLN A 159 12.02 -0.04 20.79
N ASN A 160 13.17 -0.15 20.12
CA ASN A 160 13.78 0.98 19.44
C ASN A 160 13.03 1.35 18.15
N ASP A 161 12.52 0.36 17.41
CA ASP A 161 11.68 0.61 16.23
C ASP A 161 10.37 1.27 16.64
N ILE A 162 9.73 0.80 17.71
CA ILE A 162 8.53 1.43 18.28
C ILE A 162 8.83 2.87 18.68
N LYS A 163 9.94 3.16 19.38
CA LYS A 163 10.34 4.53 19.72
C LYS A 163 10.53 5.43 18.49
N ARG A 164 11.08 4.89 17.40
CA ARG A 164 11.23 5.62 16.13
C ARG A 164 9.87 5.95 15.53
N VAL A 165 8.93 5.00 15.52
CA VAL A 165 7.54 5.24 15.07
C VAL A 165 6.87 6.31 15.92
N LEU A 166 6.96 6.18 17.25
CA LEU A 166 6.40 7.15 18.20
C LEU A 166 6.92 8.57 17.95
N GLU A 167 8.24 8.74 17.82
CA GLU A 167 8.84 10.06 17.57
C GLU A 167 8.46 10.61 16.20
N TYR A 168 8.46 9.76 15.16
CA TYR A 168 8.09 10.17 13.81
C TYR A 168 6.64 10.68 13.74
N CYS A 169 5.72 9.98 14.42
CA CYS A 169 4.31 10.34 14.54
C CYS A 169 4.13 11.60 15.41
N ARG A 170 4.83 11.71 16.54
CA ARG A 170 4.81 12.87 17.43
C ARG A 170 5.18 14.17 16.70
N LEU A 171 6.24 14.15 15.90
CA LEU A 171 6.66 15.31 15.09
C LEU A 171 5.64 15.70 13.99
N ARG A 172 4.59 14.91 13.80
CA ARG A 172 3.50 15.12 12.82
C ARG A 172 2.13 15.31 13.48
N GLY A 173 2.06 15.39 14.81
CA GLY A 173 0.77 15.47 15.51
C GLY A 173 -0.05 14.18 15.44
N VAL A 174 0.56 13.05 15.13
CA VAL A 174 -0.13 11.75 15.01
C VAL A 174 0.03 10.96 16.31
N ARG A 175 -1.09 10.52 16.87
CA ARG A 175 -1.13 9.61 18.03
C ARG A 175 -0.87 8.18 17.58
N VAL A 176 -0.24 7.38 18.43
CA VAL A 176 -0.01 5.96 18.18
C VAL A 176 -0.76 5.17 19.25
N LEU A 177 -1.91 4.64 18.86
CA LEU A 177 -2.77 3.81 19.70
C LEU A 177 -2.37 2.33 19.53
N PRO A 178 -1.82 1.67 20.56
CA PRO A 178 -1.54 0.25 20.48
C PRO A 178 -2.82 -0.58 20.65
N GLU A 179 -2.96 -1.61 19.81
CA GLU A 179 -3.93 -2.69 20.00
C GLU A 179 -3.22 -3.99 20.39
N PHE A 180 -3.67 -4.60 21.48
CA PHE A 180 -3.30 -5.95 21.88
C PHE A 180 -4.59 -6.73 22.12
N ASP A 181 -5.14 -7.25 21.03
CA ASP A 181 -6.44 -7.89 21.01
C ASP A 181 -6.47 -9.22 21.79
N THR A 182 -7.47 -9.34 22.67
CA THR A 182 -7.75 -10.52 23.47
C THR A 182 -9.26 -10.58 23.82
N PRO A 183 -9.86 -11.76 24.09
CA PRO A 183 -9.23 -13.08 24.18
C PRO A 183 -9.14 -13.83 22.83
N GLY A 184 -9.83 -13.33 21.80
CA GLY A 184 -9.72 -13.80 20.41
C GLY A 184 -8.33 -13.55 19.81
N HIS A 185 -8.13 -13.92 18.54
CA HIS A 185 -6.94 -13.56 17.73
C HIS A 185 -5.54 -13.77 18.36
N THR A 186 -5.41 -14.68 19.32
CA THR A 186 -4.21 -14.84 20.17
C THR A 186 -3.40 -16.11 19.88
N VAL A 187 -3.66 -16.79 18.77
CA VAL A 187 -3.01 -18.09 18.45
C VAL A 187 -1.48 -18.01 18.46
N SER A 188 -0.91 -16.88 18.01
CA SER A 188 0.55 -16.66 18.02
C SER A 188 1.13 -16.59 19.44
N TRP A 189 0.36 -16.14 20.43
CA TRP A 189 0.79 -15.95 21.82
C TRP A 189 1.06 -17.30 22.48
N GLY A 190 0.26 -18.31 22.15
CA GLY A 190 0.41 -19.69 22.65
C GLY A 190 1.70 -20.38 22.20
N LYS A 191 2.44 -19.83 21.23
CA LYS A 191 3.77 -20.32 20.84
C LYS A 191 4.83 -19.98 21.89
N GLY A 192 4.76 -18.77 22.45
CA GLY A 192 5.64 -18.29 23.51
C GLY A 192 5.15 -18.65 24.91
N GLU A 193 3.84 -18.66 25.11
CA GLU A 193 3.21 -18.91 26.41
C GLU A 193 2.02 -19.89 26.29
N PRO A 194 2.28 -21.21 26.17
CA PRO A 194 1.23 -22.20 25.93
C PRO A 194 0.18 -22.33 27.06
N GLU A 195 0.54 -21.93 28.30
CA GLU A 195 -0.39 -21.96 29.45
C GLU A 195 -1.43 -20.84 29.41
N LEU A 196 -1.25 -19.85 28.53
CA LEU A 196 -2.19 -18.72 28.38
C LEU A 196 -3.46 -19.10 27.60
N LEU A 197 -3.34 -20.00 26.63
CA LEU A 197 -4.44 -20.33 25.71
C LEU A 197 -5.22 -21.56 26.16
N THR A 198 -6.51 -21.57 25.85
CA THR A 198 -7.38 -22.70 26.16
C THR A 198 -6.99 -23.92 25.34
N LYS A 199 -6.82 -25.07 25.99
CA LYS A 199 -6.69 -26.37 25.32
C LYS A 199 -8.04 -26.86 24.84
N CYS A 200 -8.18 -27.16 23.55
CA CYS A 200 -9.42 -27.68 22.99
C CYS A 200 -9.51 -29.20 23.14
N TYR A 201 -10.73 -29.71 23.29
CA TYR A 201 -11.00 -31.14 23.48
C TYR A 201 -11.87 -31.70 22.35
N SER A 202 -11.68 -32.98 22.06
CA SER A 202 -12.53 -33.79 21.20
C SER A 202 -12.61 -35.19 21.81
N ASP A 203 -13.81 -35.77 21.88
CA ASP A 203 -14.07 -37.08 22.50
C ASP A 203 -13.48 -37.23 23.91
N GLY A 204 -13.53 -36.16 24.71
CA GLY A 204 -13.04 -36.14 26.09
C GLY A 204 -11.51 -36.09 26.24
N ARG A 205 -10.75 -35.85 25.16
CA ARG A 205 -9.29 -35.72 25.19
C ARG A 205 -8.81 -34.43 24.52
N PRO A 206 -7.67 -33.84 24.95
CA PRO A 206 -7.07 -32.72 24.24
C PRO A 206 -6.76 -33.11 22.79
N ASN A 207 -7.21 -32.29 21.84
CA ASN A 207 -7.06 -32.57 20.40
C ASN A 207 -5.80 -31.92 19.78
N GLY A 208 -4.98 -31.25 20.59
CA GLY A 208 -3.76 -30.56 20.17
C GLY A 208 -3.96 -29.13 19.63
N LYS A 209 -5.22 -28.67 19.48
CA LYS A 209 -5.53 -27.28 19.11
C LYS A 209 -5.62 -26.39 20.35
N LEU A 210 -5.25 -25.13 20.16
CA LEU A 210 -5.43 -24.06 21.13
C LEU A 210 -6.51 -23.10 20.63
N GLY A 211 -7.36 -22.62 21.53
CA GLY A 211 -8.39 -21.64 21.27
C GLY A 211 -8.07 -20.27 21.86
N PRO A 212 -9.10 -19.47 22.20
CA PRO A 212 -8.92 -18.17 22.86
C PRO A 212 -8.17 -18.28 24.20
N VAL A 213 -7.69 -17.14 24.69
CA VAL A 213 -7.10 -17.01 26.05
C VAL A 213 -8.02 -17.68 27.08
N ASP A 214 -7.44 -18.45 28.01
CA ASP A 214 -8.20 -19.09 29.09
C ASP A 214 -8.55 -18.05 30.17
N PRO A 215 -9.83 -17.67 30.33
CA PRO A 215 -10.24 -16.62 31.26
C PRO A 215 -10.38 -17.14 32.70
N THR A 216 -10.19 -18.43 32.95
CA THR A 216 -10.52 -19.07 34.23
C THR A 216 -9.32 -19.18 35.17
N THR A 217 -8.13 -18.79 34.70
CA THR A 217 -6.88 -18.94 35.46
C THR A 217 -6.33 -17.61 35.99
N GLU A 218 -5.75 -17.64 37.18
CA GLU A 218 -5.02 -16.49 37.74
C GLU A 218 -3.73 -16.18 36.96
N PHE A 219 -3.19 -17.16 36.23
CA PHE A 219 -2.01 -16.95 35.39
C PHE A 219 -2.30 -15.93 34.28
N THR A 220 -3.45 -16.04 33.63
CA THR A 220 -3.92 -15.13 32.58
C THR A 220 -3.88 -13.67 33.04
N TYR A 221 -4.49 -13.35 34.18
CA TYR A 221 -4.56 -11.97 34.65
C TYR A 221 -3.21 -11.42 35.15
N LYS A 222 -2.34 -12.28 35.68
CA LYS A 222 -0.96 -11.89 36.00
C LYS A 222 -0.15 -11.60 34.75
N PHE A 223 -0.33 -12.38 33.70
CA PHE A 223 0.30 -12.15 32.40
C PHE A 223 -0.20 -10.83 31.80
N MET A 224 -1.51 -10.62 31.70
CA MET A 224 -2.10 -9.39 31.16
C MET A 224 -1.67 -8.14 31.94
N GLY A 225 -1.60 -8.22 33.27
CA GLY A 225 -1.12 -7.10 34.10
C GLY A 225 0.35 -6.74 33.84
N LYS A 226 1.22 -7.73 33.58
CA LYS A 226 2.62 -7.49 33.19
C LYS A 226 2.71 -6.88 31.80
N LEU A 227 1.98 -7.43 30.83
CA LEU A 227 1.94 -6.91 29.47
C LEU A 227 1.49 -5.45 29.46
N LEU A 228 0.36 -5.13 30.09
CA LEU A 228 -0.16 -3.76 30.17
C LEU A 228 0.83 -2.81 30.88
N THR A 229 1.54 -3.28 31.90
CA THR A 229 2.61 -2.50 32.56
C THR A 229 3.73 -2.16 31.58
N GLU A 230 4.15 -3.12 30.74
CA GLU A 230 5.17 -2.89 29.71
C GLU A 230 4.67 -1.96 28.61
N VAL A 231 3.48 -2.21 28.05
CA VAL A 231 2.87 -1.38 27.01
C VAL A 231 2.80 0.08 27.46
N LYS A 232 2.28 0.35 28.66
CA LYS A 232 2.19 1.71 29.23
C LYS A 232 3.54 2.36 29.56
N SER A 233 4.61 1.57 29.60
CA SER A 233 5.97 2.09 29.79
C SER A 233 6.62 2.52 28.46
N VAL A 234 6.16 1.95 27.34
CA VAL A 234 6.65 2.19 25.99
C VAL A 234 5.80 3.24 25.27
N PHE A 235 4.48 3.10 25.32
CA PHE A 235 3.53 3.98 24.64
C PHE A 235 3.10 5.13 25.58
N PRO A 236 3.23 6.40 25.15
CA PRO A 236 2.77 7.56 25.92
C PRO A 236 1.25 7.78 25.84
N GLU A 237 0.57 7.04 24.96
CA GLU A 237 -0.87 7.12 24.74
C GLU A 237 -1.66 6.69 25.99
N LYS A 238 -2.74 7.42 26.28
CA LYS A 238 -3.63 7.15 27.43
C LYS A 238 -4.78 6.22 27.07
N LEU A 239 -4.99 5.98 25.79
CA LEU A 239 -5.90 4.96 25.28
C LEU A 239 -5.15 3.67 24.97
N ILE A 240 -5.80 2.53 25.16
CA ILE A 240 -5.28 1.22 24.73
C ILE A 240 -6.45 0.45 24.11
N HIS A 241 -6.28 -0.06 22.90
CA HIS A 241 -7.26 -0.93 22.29
C HIS A 241 -7.04 -2.36 22.81
N LEU A 242 -8.06 -2.94 23.43
CA LEU A 242 -8.02 -4.29 23.99
C LEU A 242 -8.65 -5.34 23.08
N GLY A 243 -9.15 -4.89 21.92
CA GLY A 243 -9.84 -5.72 20.93
C GLY A 243 -11.15 -6.29 21.47
N GLY A 244 -11.26 -7.61 21.48
CA GLY A 244 -12.40 -8.36 22.01
C GLY A 244 -13.42 -8.78 20.96
N ASP A 245 -13.05 -8.80 19.69
CA ASP A 245 -13.86 -9.22 18.55
C ASP A 245 -13.79 -10.74 18.28
N GLU A 246 -14.78 -11.24 17.55
CA GLU A 246 -14.81 -12.57 16.90
C GLU A 246 -14.38 -13.78 17.77
N VAL A 247 -14.70 -13.76 19.06
CA VAL A 247 -14.33 -14.85 19.97
C VAL A 247 -15.12 -16.14 19.65
N ASP A 248 -14.43 -17.17 19.15
CA ASP A 248 -15.02 -18.50 18.98
C ASP A 248 -15.09 -19.27 20.32
N PHE A 249 -16.30 -19.47 20.81
CA PHE A 249 -16.57 -20.19 22.06
C PHE A 249 -16.45 -21.70 21.95
N SER A 250 -16.28 -22.29 20.76
CA SER A 250 -16.27 -23.74 20.57
C SER A 250 -15.20 -24.45 21.41
N CYS A 251 -14.01 -23.86 21.49
CA CYS A 251 -12.91 -24.41 22.27
C CYS A 251 -13.17 -24.31 23.78
N TRP A 252 -13.68 -23.17 24.27
CA TRP A 252 -14.13 -23.02 25.65
C TRP A 252 -15.20 -24.04 26.02
N ALA A 253 -16.18 -24.23 25.12
CA ALA A 253 -17.25 -25.19 25.31
C ALA A 253 -16.78 -26.64 25.36
N SER A 254 -15.67 -26.96 24.69
CA SER A 254 -15.08 -28.29 24.73
C SER A 254 -14.29 -28.58 26.02
N ASN A 255 -13.79 -27.55 26.71
CA ASN A 255 -12.82 -27.70 27.79
C ASN A 255 -13.49 -28.01 29.16
N PRO A 256 -13.16 -29.14 29.82
CA PRO A 256 -13.79 -29.52 31.09
C PRO A 256 -13.54 -28.58 32.27
N ASP A 257 -12.38 -27.92 32.32
CA ASP A 257 -12.04 -26.98 33.39
C ASP A 257 -12.87 -25.70 33.26
N ILE A 258 -13.02 -25.20 32.03
CA ILE A 258 -13.90 -24.07 31.72
C ILE A 258 -15.35 -24.42 31.97
N GLN A 259 -15.83 -25.59 31.56
CA GLN A 259 -17.19 -26.04 31.89
C GLN A 259 -17.43 -26.09 33.41
N SER A 260 -16.41 -26.45 34.20
CA SER A 260 -16.49 -26.45 35.66
C SER A 260 -16.58 -25.03 36.22
N PHE A 261 -15.81 -24.09 35.65
CA PHE A 261 -15.88 -22.67 35.98
C PHE A 261 -17.24 -22.06 35.61
N MET A 262 -17.79 -22.40 34.44
CA MET A 262 -19.13 -21.95 34.00
C MET A 262 -20.23 -22.37 34.97
N LYS A 263 -20.14 -23.60 35.53
CA LYS A 263 -21.05 -24.08 36.57
C LYS A 263 -20.86 -23.33 37.89
N LEU A 264 -19.61 -23.06 38.28
CA LEU A 264 -19.30 -22.31 39.50
C LEU A 264 -19.87 -20.89 39.45
N MET A 265 -19.82 -20.25 38.29
CA MET A 265 -20.29 -18.87 38.09
C MET A 265 -21.78 -18.76 37.74
N ASP A 266 -22.50 -19.89 37.63
CA ASP A 266 -23.90 -19.97 37.20
C ASP A 266 -24.15 -19.30 35.82
N TYR A 267 -23.22 -19.49 34.89
CA TYR A 267 -23.32 -18.96 33.52
C TYR A 267 -24.01 -19.94 32.55
N GLY A 268 -24.24 -21.19 32.97
CA GLY A 268 -24.86 -22.20 32.11
C GLY A 268 -24.01 -22.49 30.87
N THR A 269 -24.61 -22.37 29.68
CA THR A 269 -23.94 -22.54 28.38
C THR A 269 -23.73 -21.22 27.64
N ASP A 270 -23.90 -20.09 28.33
CA ASP A 270 -23.81 -18.75 27.75
C ASP A 270 -22.39 -18.19 27.90
N TYR A 271 -21.53 -18.48 26.92
CA TYR A 271 -20.12 -18.09 26.95
C TYR A 271 -19.88 -16.59 26.73
N THR A 272 -20.89 -15.83 26.28
CA THR A 272 -20.82 -14.36 26.21
C THR A 272 -20.59 -13.76 27.61
N LYS A 273 -21.19 -14.36 28.65
CA LYS A 273 -20.95 -14.00 30.05
C LYS A 273 -19.50 -14.24 30.49
N LEU A 274 -18.87 -15.29 29.96
CA LEU A 274 -17.46 -15.60 30.26
C LEU A 274 -16.52 -14.60 29.58
N GLN A 275 -16.80 -14.21 28.32
CA GLN A 275 -16.09 -13.14 27.65
C GLN A 275 -16.27 -11.80 28.38
N SER A 276 -17.50 -11.45 28.75
CA SER A 276 -17.79 -10.26 29.58
C SER A 276 -17.05 -10.28 30.92
N TYR A 277 -16.94 -11.45 31.58
CA TYR A 277 -16.14 -11.62 32.80
C TYR A 277 -14.66 -11.32 32.55
N TYR A 278 -14.10 -11.85 31.46
CA TYR A 278 -12.72 -11.61 31.06
C TYR A 278 -12.47 -10.13 30.75
N MET A 279 -13.29 -9.51 29.90
CA MET A 279 -13.12 -8.12 29.49
C MET A 279 -13.22 -7.17 30.67
N ARG A 280 -14.17 -7.37 31.60
CA ARG A 280 -14.26 -6.55 32.82
C ARG A 280 -12.97 -6.61 33.65
N LYS A 281 -12.36 -7.80 33.78
CA LYS A 281 -11.10 -7.96 34.51
C LYS A 281 -9.95 -7.23 33.81
N VAL A 282 -9.79 -7.38 32.50
CA VAL A 282 -8.70 -6.74 31.74
C VAL A 282 -8.86 -5.22 31.66
N ILE A 283 -10.08 -4.72 31.43
CA ILE A 283 -10.37 -3.27 31.51
C ILE A 283 -10.08 -2.75 32.94
N GLY A 284 -10.39 -3.50 33.99
CA GLY A 284 -10.00 -3.14 35.35
C GLY A 284 -8.47 -3.04 35.55
N LEU A 285 -7.69 -3.89 34.86
CA LEU A 285 -6.23 -3.83 34.90
C LEU A 285 -5.69 -2.56 34.21
N THR A 286 -6.36 -2.02 33.19
CA THR A 286 -5.94 -0.75 32.57
C THR A 286 -6.08 0.45 33.52
N GLN A 287 -6.85 0.35 34.60
CA GLN A 287 -6.93 1.41 35.61
C GLN A 287 -5.86 1.28 36.70
N THR A 288 -5.41 0.06 36.98
CA THR A 288 -4.63 -0.27 38.19
C THR A 288 -3.17 -0.62 37.92
N THR A 289 -2.82 -0.94 36.67
CA THR A 289 -1.45 -1.36 36.28
C THR A 289 -0.74 -0.28 35.48
N GLY A 290 0.60 -0.29 35.53
CA GLY A 290 1.45 0.68 34.84
C GLY A 290 1.57 2.04 35.53
N ARG A 291 2.06 3.04 34.78
CA ARG A 291 2.39 4.37 35.32
C ARG A 291 1.19 5.31 35.46
N HIS A 292 0.14 5.09 34.68
CA HIS A 292 -1.03 5.95 34.62
C HIS A 292 -2.30 5.12 34.29
N PRO A 293 -3.47 5.55 34.78
CA PRO A 293 -4.75 4.96 34.34
C PRO A 293 -4.96 5.23 32.84
N SER A 294 -5.51 4.25 32.14
CA SER A 294 -5.71 4.30 30.68
C SER A 294 -7.14 3.92 30.34
N THR A 295 -7.78 4.65 29.43
CA THR A 295 -9.13 4.32 28.93
C THR A 295 -9.01 3.18 27.91
N ALA A 296 -9.89 2.19 28.01
CA ALA A 296 -9.92 1.08 27.07
C ALA A 296 -10.76 1.44 25.85
N ILE A 297 -10.30 1.05 24.66
CA ILE A 297 -11.14 0.93 23.47
C ILE A 297 -11.37 -0.57 23.23
N VAL A 298 -12.59 -0.95 22.90
CA VAL A 298 -12.97 -2.33 22.60
C VAL A 298 -13.86 -2.39 21.36
N TRP A 299 -13.79 -3.49 20.61
CA TRP A 299 -14.71 -3.73 19.50
C TRP A 299 -16.14 -3.96 20.01
N GLN A 300 -17.13 -3.75 19.13
CA GLN A 300 -18.55 -3.73 19.48
C GLN A 300 -19.06 -5.01 20.15
N GLU A 301 -18.46 -6.17 19.87
CA GLU A 301 -18.81 -7.46 20.50
C GLU A 301 -18.85 -7.38 22.00
N VAL A 302 -17.90 -6.66 22.62
CA VAL A 302 -17.85 -6.52 24.08
C VAL A 302 -19.13 -5.88 24.60
N PHE A 303 -19.65 -4.87 23.90
CA PHE A 303 -20.93 -4.26 24.22
C PHE A 303 -22.10 -5.21 23.89
N ASP A 304 -22.10 -5.85 22.73
CA ASP A 304 -23.16 -6.78 22.33
C ASP A 304 -23.31 -7.95 23.32
N ASP A 305 -22.21 -8.44 23.87
CA ASP A 305 -22.11 -9.56 24.81
C ASP A 305 -22.40 -9.19 26.28
N GLY A 306 -22.98 -8.01 26.50
CA GLY A 306 -23.56 -7.62 27.79
C GLY A 306 -22.65 -6.79 28.70
N PHE A 307 -21.49 -6.31 28.23
CA PHE A 307 -20.68 -5.37 28.99
C PHE A 307 -21.37 -4.00 29.09
N ARG A 308 -21.48 -3.45 30.31
CA ARG A 308 -22.21 -2.20 30.59
C ARG A 308 -21.44 -1.23 31.49
N ASP A 309 -20.15 -1.45 31.74
CA ASP A 309 -19.32 -0.54 32.54
C ASP A 309 -18.84 0.63 31.67
N VAL A 310 -19.64 1.71 31.65
CA VAL A 310 -19.42 2.91 30.81
C VAL A 310 -18.14 3.67 31.19
N ASN A 311 -17.74 3.63 32.45
CA ASN A 311 -16.60 4.39 32.93
C ASN A 311 -15.29 3.86 32.33
N ASN A 312 -14.58 4.73 31.61
CA ASN A 312 -13.28 4.46 31.00
C ASN A 312 -13.29 3.43 29.86
N THR A 313 -14.41 3.31 29.14
CA THR A 313 -14.52 2.45 27.95
C THR A 313 -15.08 3.22 26.77
N ILE A 314 -14.46 3.07 25.60
CA ILE A 314 -14.94 3.57 24.31
C ILE A 314 -15.26 2.34 23.45
N ILE A 315 -16.41 2.35 22.76
CA ILE A 315 -16.81 1.25 21.88
C ILE A 315 -16.43 1.59 20.44
N HIS A 316 -15.85 0.63 19.72
CA HIS A 316 -15.47 0.77 18.31
C HIS A 316 -16.41 -0.07 17.44
N VAL A 317 -17.22 0.60 16.61
CA VAL A 317 -18.25 -0.03 15.76
C VAL A 317 -17.67 -0.35 14.39
N TRP A 318 -17.68 -1.63 14.02
CA TRP A 318 -16.97 -2.15 12.85
C TRP A 318 -17.81 -3.08 11.96
N LYS A 319 -18.90 -3.67 12.46
CA LYS A 319 -19.76 -4.54 11.65
C LYS A 319 -20.57 -3.70 10.68
N MET A 320 -20.58 -4.12 9.41
CA MET A 320 -21.19 -3.36 8.30
C MET A 320 -22.71 -3.29 8.39
N GLU A 321 -23.34 -4.36 8.87
CA GLU A 321 -24.79 -4.49 8.94
C GLU A 321 -25.35 -3.70 10.13
N HIS A 322 -26.48 -3.00 9.92
CA HIS A 322 -27.22 -2.32 10.98
C HIS A 322 -26.41 -1.33 11.83
N TRP A 323 -25.33 -0.76 11.30
CA TRP A 323 -24.43 0.11 12.07
C TRP A 323 -25.14 1.32 12.69
N GLN A 324 -26.20 1.85 12.08
CA GLN A 324 -26.96 2.96 12.66
C GLN A 324 -27.68 2.55 13.95
N ASP A 325 -28.31 1.38 13.95
CA ASP A 325 -28.97 0.82 15.13
C ASP A 325 -27.93 0.55 16.23
N GLU A 326 -26.75 0.05 15.84
CA GLU A 326 -25.62 -0.18 16.74
C GLU A 326 -25.14 1.10 17.44
N MET A 327 -24.84 2.14 16.65
CA MET A 327 -24.45 3.46 17.14
C MET A 327 -25.52 4.03 18.08
N ASN A 328 -26.80 3.87 17.75
CA ASN A 328 -27.90 4.33 18.60
C ASN A 328 -27.91 3.59 19.94
N ARG A 329 -27.86 2.24 19.95
CA ARG A 329 -27.85 1.43 21.18
C ARG A 329 -26.68 1.76 22.10
N ILE A 330 -25.48 1.90 21.54
CA ILE A 330 -24.25 2.19 22.30
C ILE A 330 -24.30 3.59 22.91
N THR A 331 -24.68 4.59 22.12
CA THR A 331 -24.75 5.98 22.59
C THR A 331 -25.93 6.21 23.54
N GLU A 332 -27.06 5.53 23.37
CA GLU A 332 -28.17 5.53 24.32
C GLU A 332 -27.75 4.96 25.68
N ALA A 333 -26.87 3.94 25.68
CA ALA A 333 -26.26 3.40 26.89
C ALA A 333 -25.16 4.31 27.48
N GLY A 334 -24.87 5.47 26.87
CA GLY A 334 -23.95 6.48 27.37
C GLY A 334 -22.48 6.27 27.02
N PHE A 335 -22.14 5.30 26.17
CA PHE A 335 -20.76 5.05 25.77
C PHE A 335 -20.29 6.04 24.69
N PRO A 336 -19.06 6.59 24.80
CA PRO A 336 -18.38 7.18 23.66
C PRO A 336 -18.12 6.12 22.58
N VAL A 337 -18.16 6.54 21.31
CA VAL A 337 -18.07 5.62 20.17
C VAL A 337 -17.09 6.11 19.10
N ILE A 338 -16.33 5.17 18.53
CA ILE A 338 -15.48 5.34 17.33
C ILE A 338 -16.09 4.49 16.21
N TYR A 339 -16.07 5.00 14.98
CA TYR A 339 -16.69 4.35 13.83
C TYR A 339 -15.67 3.90 12.78
N SER A 340 -15.73 2.64 12.33
CA SER A 340 -14.97 2.16 11.15
C SER A 340 -15.78 1.28 10.19
N SER A 341 -17.03 0.96 10.55
CA SER A 341 -17.86 -0.08 9.93
C SER A 341 -17.85 -0.11 8.39
N GLN A 342 -18.05 1.03 7.72
CA GLN A 342 -18.08 1.10 6.25
C GLN A 342 -16.79 1.68 5.64
N TRP A 343 -15.72 1.81 6.44
CA TRP A 343 -14.42 2.36 6.04
C TRP A 343 -13.31 1.30 6.03
N TYR A 344 -13.68 0.07 5.66
CA TYR A 344 -12.77 -1.05 5.45
C TYR A 344 -12.04 -0.89 4.12
N LEU A 345 -10.85 -0.31 4.15
CA LEU A 345 -10.03 -0.11 2.95
C LEU A 345 -9.43 -1.43 2.46
N ASN A 346 -9.26 -2.45 3.30
CA ASN A 346 -8.78 -3.76 2.86
C ASN A 346 -9.72 -4.41 1.82
N TYR A 347 -11.03 -4.13 1.91
CA TYR A 347 -12.02 -4.54 0.90
C TYR A 347 -11.94 -3.64 -0.33
N ILE A 348 -11.38 -4.19 -1.41
CA ILE A 348 -11.28 -3.51 -2.70
C ILE A 348 -12.44 -3.89 -3.61
N GLN A 349 -12.83 -2.95 -4.46
CA GLN A 349 -13.83 -3.17 -5.51
C GLN A 349 -13.27 -2.64 -6.83
N TYR A 350 -13.71 -3.22 -7.95
CA TYR A 350 -13.37 -2.71 -9.27
C TYR A 350 -14.00 -1.32 -9.48
N GLY A 351 -13.24 -0.38 -10.04
CA GLY A 351 -13.68 0.99 -10.28
C GLY A 351 -13.36 1.97 -9.15
N ILE A 352 -14.17 3.02 -9.03
CA ILE A 352 -13.95 4.16 -8.13
C ILE A 352 -14.80 3.98 -6.86
N ASP A 353 -14.20 3.52 -5.77
CA ASP A 353 -14.87 3.19 -4.50
C ASP A 353 -14.90 4.33 -3.47
N TRP A 354 -13.95 5.28 -3.56
CA TRP A 354 -13.81 6.38 -2.59
C TRP A 354 -15.07 7.23 -2.34
N PRO A 355 -16.01 7.44 -3.29
CA PRO A 355 -17.23 8.21 -3.02
C PRO A 355 -18.10 7.57 -1.94
N ASN A 356 -18.08 6.23 -1.82
CA ASN A 356 -18.82 5.51 -0.79
C ASN A 356 -18.27 5.85 0.61
N TYR A 357 -16.95 5.93 0.75
CA TYR A 357 -16.31 6.35 1.99
C TYR A 357 -16.57 7.82 2.31
N TYR A 358 -16.52 8.69 1.30
CA TYR A 358 -16.64 10.15 1.44
C TYR A 358 -18.05 10.62 1.84
N THR A 359 -19.08 10.01 1.25
CA THR A 359 -20.49 10.42 1.46
C THR A 359 -21.07 9.91 2.77
N LEU A 360 -20.46 8.91 3.38
CA LEU A 360 -20.91 8.33 4.62
C LEU A 360 -20.65 9.27 5.80
N ASP A 361 -21.67 9.52 6.61
CA ASP A 361 -21.58 10.37 7.79
C ASP A 361 -21.96 9.56 9.04
N PRO A 362 -21.00 9.22 9.94
CA PRO A 362 -21.27 8.40 11.11
C PRO A 362 -22.14 9.09 12.16
N THR A 363 -22.42 10.39 12.02
CA THR A 363 -23.34 11.13 12.90
C THR A 363 -24.81 10.98 12.50
N LYS A 364 -25.08 10.48 11.28
CA LYS A 364 -26.44 10.30 10.73
C LYS A 364 -27.06 8.94 11.09
N PHE A 365 -27.10 8.61 12.38
CA PHE A 365 -27.68 7.36 12.89
C PHE A 365 -29.06 7.53 13.57
N GLY A 366 -29.62 8.75 13.58
CA GLY A 366 -30.95 9.03 14.14
C GLY A 366 -30.99 9.27 15.65
N GLY A 367 -29.84 9.38 16.31
CA GLY A 367 -29.74 9.73 17.73
C GLY A 367 -30.00 11.21 18.04
N SER A 368 -30.22 11.51 19.32
CA SER A 368 -30.30 12.88 19.84
C SER A 368 -28.97 13.63 19.74
N LEU A 369 -28.97 14.95 19.89
CA LEU A 369 -27.74 15.76 19.90
C LEU A 369 -26.75 15.32 20.99
N GLU A 370 -27.25 14.88 22.14
CA GLU A 370 -26.43 14.36 23.24
C GLU A 370 -25.76 13.03 22.86
N GLN A 371 -26.49 12.15 22.16
CA GLN A 371 -25.93 10.91 21.63
C GLN A 371 -24.91 11.16 20.52
N VAL A 372 -25.18 12.09 19.61
CA VAL A 372 -24.23 12.48 18.55
C VAL A 372 -22.94 13.04 19.14
N ALA A 373 -23.01 13.77 20.27
CA ALA A 373 -21.82 14.26 20.98
C ALA A 373 -20.95 13.17 21.63
N LEU A 374 -21.42 11.92 21.71
CA LEU A 374 -20.63 10.76 22.13
C LEU A 374 -19.80 10.16 20.98
N VAL A 375 -20.06 10.52 19.73
CA VAL A 375 -19.24 10.11 18.59
C VAL A 375 -17.90 10.85 18.64
N ARG A 376 -16.80 10.11 18.85
CA ARG A 376 -15.44 10.64 18.99
C ARG A 376 -14.68 10.75 17.67
N GLY A 377 -15.22 10.19 16.59
CA GLY A 377 -14.62 10.19 15.27
C GLY A 377 -14.74 8.81 14.63
N GLY A 378 -13.72 8.44 13.86
CA GLY A 378 -13.67 7.14 13.23
C GLY A 378 -12.33 6.84 12.57
N GLU A 379 -12.23 5.64 12.00
CA GLU A 379 -10.98 5.08 11.48
C GLU A 379 -11.21 4.44 10.11
N ALA A 380 -10.29 4.70 9.18
CA ALA A 380 -10.19 3.93 7.95
C ALA A 380 -9.31 2.70 8.21
N THR A 381 -9.89 1.51 8.21
CA THR A 381 -9.20 0.29 8.62
C THR A 381 -8.53 -0.40 7.44
N MET A 382 -7.31 -0.90 7.65
CA MET A 382 -6.55 -1.63 6.64
C MET A 382 -6.02 -2.93 7.25
N TRP A 383 -6.90 -3.93 7.34
CA TRP A 383 -6.51 -5.28 7.72
C TRP A 383 -5.56 -5.91 6.69
N SER A 384 -4.69 -6.80 7.17
CA SER A 384 -3.45 -7.17 6.47
C SER A 384 -3.40 -8.60 5.92
N GLU A 385 -4.54 -9.30 5.83
CA GLU A 385 -4.60 -10.64 5.23
C GLU A 385 -4.13 -10.65 3.77
N TYR A 386 -4.35 -9.54 3.05
CA TYR A 386 -3.98 -9.35 1.65
C TYR A 386 -3.09 -8.11 1.43
N VAL A 387 -2.52 -7.56 2.51
CA VAL A 387 -1.80 -6.29 2.49
C VAL A 387 -0.47 -6.41 3.20
N ASP A 388 0.61 -6.01 2.52
CA ASP A 388 1.97 -5.97 3.05
C ASP A 388 2.71 -4.73 2.51
N GLU A 389 4.03 -4.66 2.70
CA GLU A 389 4.84 -3.52 2.25
C GLU A 389 4.75 -3.25 0.74
N THR A 390 4.39 -4.26 -0.06
CA THR A 390 4.38 -4.17 -1.53
C THR A 390 3.16 -3.41 -2.05
N ASN A 391 2.06 -3.36 -1.29
CA ASN A 391 0.80 -2.81 -1.76
C ASN A 391 0.08 -1.87 -0.76
N LEU A 392 0.56 -1.74 0.48
CA LEU A 392 -0.08 -0.94 1.54
C LEU A 392 -0.36 0.50 1.09
N ILE A 393 0.64 1.18 0.53
CA ILE A 393 0.52 2.60 0.15
C ILE A 393 -0.45 2.78 -1.01
N SER A 394 -0.31 1.99 -2.08
CA SER A 394 -1.16 2.10 -3.27
C SER A 394 -2.59 1.66 -3.01
N ARG A 395 -2.80 0.73 -2.07
CA ARG A 395 -4.14 0.33 -1.64
C ARG A 395 -4.77 1.40 -0.75
N SER A 396 -4.04 1.96 0.20
CA SER A 396 -4.59 2.93 1.16
C SER A 396 -4.89 4.29 0.51
N TRP A 397 -3.98 4.78 -0.33
CA TRP A 397 -4.03 6.14 -0.85
C TRP A 397 -4.30 6.16 -2.37
N PRO A 398 -5.21 7.04 -2.84
CA PRO A 398 -5.80 8.17 -2.13
C PRO A 398 -7.12 7.87 -1.39
N ARG A 399 -7.59 6.62 -1.33
CA ARG A 399 -8.91 6.26 -0.77
C ARG A 399 -9.10 6.72 0.68
N GLY A 400 -8.08 6.56 1.52
CA GLY A 400 -8.10 7.03 2.91
C GLY A 400 -8.30 8.55 3.06
N ALA A 401 -7.96 9.35 2.04
CA ALA A 401 -8.18 10.80 2.09
C ALA A 401 -9.68 11.17 2.04
N ALA A 402 -10.52 10.31 1.46
CA ALA A 402 -11.97 10.47 1.50
C ALA A 402 -12.50 10.38 2.94
N VAL A 403 -12.02 9.39 3.71
CA VAL A 403 -12.37 9.24 5.12
C VAL A 403 -11.81 10.40 5.94
N ALA A 404 -10.56 10.81 5.66
CA ALA A 404 -9.94 11.93 6.35
C ALA A 404 -10.73 13.24 6.19
N GLU A 405 -11.18 13.59 4.97
CA GLU A 405 -11.96 14.81 4.77
C GLU A 405 -13.36 14.72 5.41
N ARG A 406 -13.98 13.54 5.43
CA ARG A 406 -15.24 13.33 6.13
C ARG A 406 -15.12 13.50 7.65
N LEU A 407 -14.06 12.99 8.25
CA LEU A 407 -13.82 13.15 9.69
C LEU A 407 -13.45 14.59 10.07
N TRP A 408 -12.87 15.33 9.13
CA TRP A 408 -12.43 16.70 9.35
C TRP A 408 -13.53 17.74 9.09
N THR A 409 -14.32 17.57 8.03
CA THR A 409 -15.25 18.59 7.54
C THR A 409 -16.69 18.30 7.96
N SER A 410 -17.30 19.24 8.67
CA SER A 410 -18.71 19.16 9.06
C SER A 410 -19.65 19.50 7.89
N GLY A 411 -20.81 18.82 7.82
CA GLY A 411 -21.91 19.16 6.92
C GLY A 411 -21.99 18.31 5.65
N GLU A 412 -22.75 18.81 4.67
CA GLU A 412 -22.93 18.12 3.40
C GLU A 412 -21.68 18.27 2.53
N LEU A 413 -21.20 17.14 2.03
CA LEU A 413 -19.99 17.07 1.21
C LEU A 413 -20.35 16.76 -0.24
N SER A 414 -19.74 17.50 -1.18
CA SER A 414 -19.95 17.32 -2.62
C SER A 414 -18.86 16.45 -3.24
N VAL A 415 -19.25 15.34 -3.86
CA VAL A 415 -18.36 14.46 -4.63
C VAL A 415 -17.76 15.21 -5.82
N ASP A 416 -18.54 16.08 -6.48
CA ASP A 416 -18.09 16.85 -7.64
C ASP A 416 -17.06 17.91 -7.27
N GLU A 417 -17.15 18.49 -6.07
CA GLU A 417 -16.13 19.41 -5.53
C GLU A 417 -14.86 18.67 -5.10
N PHE A 418 -15.01 17.47 -4.52
CA PHE A 418 -13.87 16.71 -3.97
C PHE A 418 -13.06 16.00 -5.05
N ARG A 419 -13.70 15.42 -6.07
CA ARG A 419 -13.02 14.65 -7.12
C ARG A 419 -11.81 15.37 -7.74
N PRO A 420 -11.92 16.61 -8.26
CA PRO A 420 -10.75 17.29 -8.84
C PRO A 420 -9.66 17.56 -7.79
N ARG A 421 -10.03 17.79 -6.53
CA ARG A 421 -9.06 17.95 -5.43
C ARG A 421 -8.38 16.63 -5.08
N LEU A 422 -9.11 15.51 -5.05
CA LEU A 422 -8.55 14.20 -4.75
C LEU A 422 -7.62 13.69 -5.87
N GLU A 423 -7.98 13.89 -7.13
CA GLU A 423 -7.13 13.57 -8.28
C GLU A 423 -5.82 14.35 -8.21
N GLN A 424 -5.92 15.62 -7.86
CA GLN A 424 -4.78 16.49 -7.70
C GLN A 424 -3.96 16.10 -6.45
N LEU A 425 -4.60 15.77 -5.30
CA LEU A 425 -3.99 15.19 -4.09
C LEU A 425 -3.17 13.94 -4.41
N ARG A 426 -3.73 13.01 -5.18
CA ARG A 426 -3.03 11.80 -5.59
C ARG A 426 -1.78 12.15 -6.38
N CYS A 427 -1.88 13.11 -7.31
CA CYS A 427 -0.71 13.62 -8.01
C CYS A 427 0.28 14.30 -7.06
N GLN A 428 -0.13 14.77 -5.88
CA GLN A 428 0.77 15.32 -4.85
C GLN A 428 1.50 14.30 -4.02
N MET A 429 0.79 13.26 -3.60
CA MET A 429 1.40 12.17 -2.85
C MET A 429 2.54 11.57 -3.66
N LEU A 430 2.43 11.73 -4.99
CA LEU A 430 3.54 11.69 -5.92
C LEU A 430 4.38 13.01 -5.83
N SER A 431 3.98 14.20 -6.32
CA SER A 431 4.82 15.47 -6.41
C SER A 431 4.26 16.82 -5.85
N ILE A 432 3.54 16.84 -4.73
CA ILE A 432 3.17 18.00 -3.87
C ILE A 432 2.37 19.22 -4.49
N ARG A 433 1.03 19.15 -4.67
CA ARG A 433 0.00 20.23 -5.03
C ARG A 433 -1.55 20.01 -4.74
N THR A 434 -2.26 20.56 -3.71
CA THR A 434 -3.75 20.54 -3.40
C THR A 434 -3.98 20.63 -1.88
N LEU A 435 -5.04 21.32 -1.48
CA LEU A 435 -5.56 21.40 -0.11
C LEU A 435 -6.49 20.22 0.27
N VAL A 436 -5.99 19.22 1.00
CA VAL A 436 -6.78 18.11 1.59
C VAL A 436 -6.22 17.72 2.98
N PRO A 437 -7.05 17.66 4.04
CA PRO A 437 -8.48 18.01 4.07
C PRO A 437 -8.71 19.52 3.96
N LYS A 438 -9.91 19.93 3.54
CA LYS A 438 -10.30 21.35 3.48
C LYS A 438 -10.23 22.00 4.88
N PRO A 439 -9.60 23.18 5.05
CA PRO A 439 -9.64 23.89 6.32
C PRO A 439 -11.08 24.20 6.72
N PHE A 440 -11.33 24.24 8.03
CA PHE A 440 -12.65 24.51 8.60
C PHE A 440 -13.29 25.80 8.03
N ARG A 441 -12.47 26.81 7.76
CA ARG A 441 -12.86 28.03 7.04
C ARG A 441 -11.73 28.50 6.13
N VAL A 442 -12.07 28.92 4.93
CA VAL A 442 -11.16 29.58 3.98
C VAL A 442 -11.87 30.81 3.43
N ASP A 443 -11.23 31.97 3.54
CA ASP A 443 -11.70 33.22 2.93
C ASP A 443 -10.75 33.57 1.76
N PRO A 444 -11.01 33.11 0.53
CA PRO A 444 -10.07 33.29 -0.59
C PRO A 444 -10.05 34.75 -1.08
N GLY A 445 -8.83 35.29 -1.28
CA GLY A 445 -8.61 36.54 -1.99
C GLY A 445 -8.47 36.34 -3.51
N THR A 446 -8.47 37.43 -4.28
CA THR A 446 -8.23 37.44 -5.74
C THR A 446 -6.76 37.59 -6.12
N GLU A 447 -5.90 37.93 -5.16
CA GLU A 447 -4.49 38.27 -5.35
C GLU A 447 -3.60 37.02 -5.45
N VAL A 448 -2.50 37.14 -6.20
CA VAL A 448 -1.50 36.06 -6.38
C VAL A 448 -0.12 36.54 -5.94
N TYR A 449 0.54 35.77 -5.09
CA TYR A 449 1.84 36.11 -4.51
C TYR A 449 2.95 35.19 -5.00
N ILE A 450 4.17 35.72 -5.18
CA ILE A 450 5.38 34.91 -5.35
C ILE A 450 5.93 34.55 -3.97
N VAL A 451 6.20 33.27 -3.72
CA VAL A 451 6.90 32.83 -2.51
C VAL A 451 8.39 32.69 -2.83
N SER A 452 9.25 33.37 -2.07
CA SER A 452 10.70 33.29 -2.21
C SER A 452 11.22 31.87 -1.94
N THR A 453 12.23 31.43 -2.69
CA THR A 453 12.97 30.18 -2.43
C THR A 453 13.88 30.27 -1.19
N GLU A 454 14.13 31.50 -0.71
CA GLU A 454 14.88 31.82 0.50
C GLU A 454 13.95 32.41 1.58
N ILE A 455 12.76 31.83 1.74
CA ILE A 455 11.79 32.30 2.73
C ILE A 455 12.34 32.19 4.16
N ALA A 456 12.24 33.28 4.92
CA ALA A 456 12.58 33.32 6.34
C ALA A 456 11.40 32.83 7.19
N PHE A 457 11.68 32.12 8.28
CA PHE A 457 10.68 31.71 9.26
C PHE A 457 10.94 32.45 10.57
N GLU A 458 9.99 33.27 11.01
CA GLU A 458 10.12 34.09 12.22
C GLU A 458 9.24 33.55 13.36
N HIS A 459 9.87 33.19 14.47
CA HIS A 459 9.22 32.77 15.71
C HIS A 459 10.19 32.83 16.91
N ASP A 460 9.65 32.87 18.14
CA ASP A 460 10.45 32.96 19.37
C ASP A 460 10.70 31.59 20.06
N TYR A 461 10.16 30.50 19.51
CA TYR A 461 10.13 29.17 20.14
C TYR A 461 11.41 28.33 19.96
N THR A 462 12.52 28.77 20.57
CA THR A 462 13.85 28.13 20.41
C THR A 462 13.97 26.70 20.95
N ASN A 463 13.11 26.28 21.88
CA ASN A 463 13.10 24.94 22.46
C ASN A 463 11.96 24.05 21.92
N CYS A 464 11.41 24.38 20.75
CA CYS A 464 10.33 23.62 20.13
C CYS A 464 10.86 22.76 18.97
N TYR A 465 11.26 21.52 19.26
CA TYR A 465 11.78 20.59 18.26
C TYR A 465 10.75 20.23 17.20
N ILE A 466 9.48 20.07 17.59
CA ILE A 466 8.37 19.82 16.65
C ILE A 466 8.31 20.93 15.59
N LEU A 467 8.34 22.20 16.02
CA LEU A 467 8.26 23.34 15.11
C LEU A 467 9.49 23.42 14.20
N HIS A 468 10.68 23.24 14.76
CA HIS A 468 11.92 23.26 13.98
C HIS A 468 11.94 22.17 12.90
N ASP A 469 11.51 20.95 13.22
CA ASP A 469 11.38 19.87 12.23
C ASP A 469 10.36 20.22 11.15
N ALA A 470 9.19 20.72 11.53
CA ALA A 470 8.12 21.08 10.60
C ALA A 470 8.52 22.20 9.65
N VAL A 471 9.13 23.27 10.17
CA VAL A 471 9.66 24.39 9.39
C VAL A 471 10.74 23.92 8.41
N ARG A 472 11.68 23.09 8.87
CA ARG A 472 12.71 22.49 8.00
C ARG A 472 12.07 21.68 6.87
N ARG A 473 11.11 20.80 7.19
CA ARG A 473 10.40 20.00 6.18
C ARG A 473 9.68 20.87 5.15
N LEU A 474 9.02 21.94 5.59
CA LEU A 474 8.37 22.88 4.67
C LEU A 474 9.40 23.61 3.80
N ALA A 475 10.49 24.12 4.38
CA ALA A 475 11.55 24.80 3.65
C ALA A 475 12.17 23.91 2.57
N ASP A 476 12.48 22.64 2.90
CA ASP A 476 13.00 21.67 1.95
C ASP A 476 12.01 21.40 0.82
N ARG A 477 10.72 21.23 1.15
CA ARG A 477 9.64 21.08 0.16
C ARG A 477 9.47 22.30 -0.74
N LEU A 478 9.68 23.51 -0.23
CA LEU A 478 9.62 24.75 -1.02
C LEU A 478 10.85 24.91 -1.93
N ARG A 479 12.05 24.51 -1.46
CA ARG A 479 13.30 24.56 -2.23
C ARG A 479 13.37 23.55 -3.38
N LEU A 480 12.83 22.35 -3.17
CA LEU A 480 12.76 21.31 -4.20
C LEU A 480 11.79 21.64 -5.35
N ARG A 481 11.05 22.75 -5.26
CA ARG A 481 10.15 23.22 -6.32
C ARG A 481 10.89 24.14 -7.30
N ASN A 482 11.31 23.59 -8.43
CA ASN A 482 11.79 24.38 -9.57
C ASN A 482 10.61 25.11 -10.25
N SER A 483 10.55 26.44 -10.15
CA SER A 483 9.55 27.26 -10.85
C SER A 483 9.90 27.51 -12.32
N PRO A 484 8.92 27.39 -13.24
CA PRO A 484 8.71 28.41 -14.24
C PRO A 484 7.47 29.24 -13.90
N THR A 485 7.36 30.43 -14.48
CA THR A 485 6.23 31.37 -14.38
C THR A 485 5.11 30.99 -15.34
N ASN A 486 3.83 31.26 -15.01
CA ASN A 486 2.74 31.21 -15.99
C ASN A 486 2.45 32.60 -16.54
N ASN A 487 2.03 32.66 -17.80
CA ASN A 487 1.90 33.87 -18.61
C ASN A 487 0.64 34.72 -18.37
N GLN A 488 -0.05 34.63 -17.21
CA GLN A 488 -1.41 35.24 -17.14
C GLN A 488 -1.85 36.00 -15.89
N THR A 489 -1.02 36.20 -14.86
CA THR A 489 -1.35 37.18 -13.80
C THR A 489 -0.06 37.81 -13.26
N SER A 490 0.02 39.14 -13.31
CA SER A 490 1.11 39.86 -12.65
C SER A 490 0.99 39.63 -11.15
N PRO A 491 2.00 39.06 -10.48
CA PRO A 491 1.95 38.83 -9.04
C PRO A 491 1.86 40.16 -8.30
N THR A 492 1.04 40.19 -7.25
CA THR A 492 0.72 41.39 -6.47
C THR A 492 1.92 41.84 -5.63
N ALA A 493 2.61 40.87 -5.00
CA ALA A 493 3.85 41.10 -4.24
C ALA A 493 4.64 39.78 -4.09
N MET A 494 5.86 39.89 -3.53
CA MET A 494 6.68 38.75 -3.12
C MET A 494 6.58 38.55 -1.61
N VAL A 495 6.30 37.33 -1.18
CA VAL A 495 6.34 36.88 0.23
C VAL A 495 7.73 36.32 0.50
N ASN A 496 8.41 36.91 1.49
CA ASN A 496 9.76 36.52 1.91
C ASN A 496 9.84 36.04 3.36
N THR A 497 8.76 36.17 4.14
CA THR A 497 8.71 35.76 5.54
C THR A 497 7.43 34.98 5.86
N VAL A 498 7.57 33.89 6.62
CA VAL A 498 6.49 33.20 7.35
C VAL A 498 6.62 33.51 8.84
N ARG A 499 5.65 34.22 9.42
CA ARG A 499 5.58 34.44 10.87
C ARG A 499 4.69 33.40 11.53
N ILE A 500 5.18 32.79 12.60
CA ILE A 500 4.47 31.74 13.33
C ILE A 500 4.20 32.18 14.76
N ARG A 501 2.93 32.11 15.16
CA ARG A 501 2.48 32.43 16.52
C ARG A 501 1.67 31.29 17.10
N ILE A 502 2.15 30.77 18.23
CA ILE A 502 1.50 29.75 19.06
C ILE A 502 1.06 30.42 20.37
N ILE A 503 -0.25 30.53 20.60
CA ILE A 503 -0.83 31.31 21.71
C ILE A 503 -0.39 30.76 23.07
N ARG A 504 -0.41 29.43 23.25
CA ARG A 504 0.06 28.77 24.48
C ARG A 504 1.59 28.58 24.54
N GLY A 505 2.30 29.02 23.51
CA GLY A 505 3.72 28.76 23.32
C GLY A 505 4.04 27.32 22.96
N CYS A 506 5.33 27.06 22.74
CA CYS A 506 5.88 25.71 22.58
C CYS A 506 7.26 25.66 23.22
N ASP A 507 7.43 24.79 24.21
CA ASP A 507 8.69 24.56 24.91
C ASP A 507 8.79 23.09 25.33
N GLU A 508 9.79 22.40 24.82
CA GLU A 508 10.07 20.98 25.11
C GLU A 508 11.23 20.81 26.11
N SER A 509 11.70 21.89 26.75
CA SER A 509 12.78 21.82 27.75
C SER A 509 12.42 21.02 29.00
N GLY A 510 11.13 20.99 29.37
CA GLY A 510 10.58 20.20 30.47
C GLY A 510 10.22 18.75 30.11
N GLY A 511 10.36 18.35 28.85
CA GLY A 511 9.98 17.04 28.32
C GLY A 511 9.25 17.14 26.99
N ALA A 512 9.20 16.02 26.26
CA ALA A 512 8.55 15.95 24.95
C ALA A 512 7.05 16.24 25.06
N LEU A 513 6.55 17.09 24.15
CA LEU A 513 5.12 17.30 23.95
C LEU A 513 4.53 16.17 23.10
N TRP A 514 3.38 15.64 23.52
CA TRP A 514 2.69 14.54 22.84
C TRP A 514 1.29 14.97 22.39
N PRO A 515 0.84 14.55 21.19
CA PRO A 515 -0.51 14.81 20.73
C PRO A 515 -1.52 14.06 21.62
N SER A 516 -2.74 14.59 21.73
CA SER A 516 -3.79 14.05 22.61
C SER A 516 -5.19 14.36 22.07
N GLU A 517 -6.21 13.68 22.56
CA GLU A 517 -7.62 13.94 22.16
C GLU A 517 -8.09 15.37 22.42
N SER A 518 -7.53 16.03 23.42
CA SER A 518 -7.90 17.40 23.81
C SER A 518 -7.08 18.47 23.09
N MET A 519 -6.22 18.09 22.15
CA MET A 519 -5.31 19.03 21.49
C MET A 519 -6.07 19.94 20.51
N SER A 520 -5.62 21.18 20.37
CA SER A 520 -6.21 22.12 19.42
C SER A 520 -5.47 22.08 18.09
N GLU A 521 -6.16 21.59 17.06
CA GLU A 521 -5.72 21.61 15.67
C GLU A 521 -6.21 22.86 14.92
N MET A 522 -6.91 23.78 15.58
CA MET A 522 -7.40 25.01 14.95
C MET A 522 -6.27 25.99 14.67
N TYR A 523 -6.31 26.61 13.49
CA TYR A 523 -5.34 27.60 13.05
C TYR A 523 -5.95 28.62 12.09
N THR A 524 -5.26 29.74 11.94
CA THR A 524 -5.53 30.77 10.92
C THR A 524 -4.28 30.96 10.07
N VAL A 525 -4.44 31.00 8.75
CA VAL A 525 -3.40 31.43 7.81
C VAL A 525 -3.84 32.74 7.17
N LEU A 526 -3.02 33.78 7.31
CA LEU A 526 -3.24 35.08 6.70
C LEU A 526 -2.10 35.39 5.73
N VAL A 527 -2.43 35.82 4.51
CA VAL A 527 -1.45 36.26 3.51
C VAL A 527 -1.64 37.75 3.27
N THR A 528 -0.57 38.52 3.43
CA THR A 528 -0.53 39.97 3.18
C THR A 528 0.69 40.32 2.33
N ASP A 529 0.81 41.57 1.89
CA ASP A 529 1.97 42.02 1.10
C ASP A 529 3.27 41.82 1.89
N GLY A 530 4.12 40.91 1.42
CA GLY A 530 5.43 40.62 2.02
C GLY A 530 5.45 39.45 3.01
N GLU A 531 4.33 39.09 3.63
CA GLU A 531 4.31 38.22 4.81
C GLU A 531 3.14 37.22 4.81
N LEU A 532 3.43 36.00 5.28
CA LEU A 532 2.44 34.98 5.59
C LEU A 532 2.45 34.71 7.11
N THR A 533 1.30 34.86 7.77
CA THR A 533 1.17 34.61 9.22
C THR A 533 0.37 33.35 9.49
N ILE A 534 0.90 32.48 10.35
CA ILE A 534 0.18 31.35 10.95
C ILE A 534 -0.06 31.66 12.43
N GLU A 535 -1.32 31.64 12.86
CA GLU A 535 -1.69 31.75 14.27
C GLU A 535 -2.50 30.52 14.70
N ALA A 536 -2.10 29.88 15.79
CA ALA A 536 -2.81 28.73 16.36
C ALA A 536 -2.75 28.71 17.89
N GLU A 537 -3.72 28.06 18.53
CA GLU A 537 -3.75 27.91 20.00
C GLU A 537 -2.57 27.06 20.50
N GLU A 538 -2.28 25.96 19.79
CA GLU A 538 -1.23 24.98 20.10
C GLU A 538 -0.39 24.66 18.85
N ILE A 539 0.76 23.99 19.05
CA ILE A 539 1.69 23.61 17.97
C ILE A 539 1.02 22.75 16.88
N TRP A 540 0.02 21.94 17.24
CA TRP A 540 -0.67 21.04 16.33
C TRP A 540 -1.41 21.80 15.22
N GLY A 541 -2.12 22.88 15.56
CA GLY A 541 -2.71 23.78 14.58
C GLY A 541 -1.67 24.41 13.65
N VAL A 542 -0.48 24.76 14.15
CA VAL A 542 0.62 25.25 13.30
C VAL A 542 1.09 24.18 12.31
N LEU A 543 1.17 22.90 12.70
CA LEU A 543 1.54 21.82 11.77
C LEU A 543 0.57 21.76 10.57
N HIS A 544 -0.74 21.86 10.83
CA HIS A 544 -1.75 21.91 9.78
C HIS A 544 -1.67 23.20 8.96
N GLY A 545 -1.40 24.35 9.58
CA GLY A 545 -1.18 25.61 8.87
C GLY A 545 0.02 25.55 7.91
N LEU A 546 1.13 24.95 8.33
CA LEU A 546 2.32 24.74 7.50
C LEU A 546 2.03 23.80 6.31
N GLU A 547 1.26 22.74 6.54
CA GLU A 547 0.84 21.83 5.47
C GLU A 547 -0.11 22.54 4.49
N THR A 548 -1.05 23.35 4.98
CA THR A 548 -1.91 24.20 4.14
C THR A 548 -1.08 25.14 3.25
N ILE A 549 -0.02 25.76 3.76
CA ILE A 549 0.90 26.57 2.95
C ILE A 549 1.57 25.71 1.88
N ALA A 550 2.12 24.55 2.25
CA ALA A 550 2.73 23.63 1.29
C ALA A 550 1.76 23.28 0.15
N GLN A 551 0.49 23.12 0.48
CA GLN A 551 -0.58 22.75 -0.42
C GLN A 551 -1.07 23.93 -1.31
N LEU A 552 -0.99 25.17 -0.81
CA LEU A 552 -1.38 26.40 -1.51
C LEU A 552 -0.30 27.02 -2.41
N VAL A 553 0.97 26.65 -2.26
CA VAL A 553 2.04 27.11 -3.17
C VAL A 553 1.98 26.31 -4.48
N TYR A 554 2.02 26.98 -5.64
CA TYR A 554 1.89 26.36 -6.97
C TYR A 554 3.20 26.42 -7.80
N ARG A 555 3.36 25.48 -8.76
CA ARG A 555 4.38 25.49 -9.83
C ARG A 555 3.68 25.81 -11.17
N SER A 556 4.23 26.68 -12.04
CA SER A 556 3.61 26.84 -13.37
C SER A 556 3.71 25.55 -14.18
N GLN A 557 2.70 25.32 -15.01
CA GLN A 557 2.65 24.16 -15.88
C GLN A 557 3.69 24.34 -17.00
N THR A 558 4.58 23.38 -17.15
CA THR A 558 5.23 23.17 -18.44
C THR A 558 4.19 22.56 -19.38
N ASN A 559 4.11 23.05 -20.62
CA ASN A 559 3.20 22.55 -21.67
C ASN A 559 3.61 21.14 -22.18
N THR A 560 4.03 20.23 -21.31
CA THR A 560 4.69 18.97 -21.70
C THR A 560 3.79 17.73 -21.59
N GLY A 561 2.57 17.85 -21.08
CA GLY A 561 1.66 16.70 -20.88
C GLY A 561 2.04 15.76 -19.71
N ALA A 562 3.25 15.90 -19.14
CA ALA A 562 3.69 15.21 -17.93
C ALA A 562 3.16 15.89 -16.66
N TYR A 563 2.91 15.11 -15.61
CA TYR A 563 2.51 15.63 -14.29
C TYR A 563 3.64 16.47 -13.64
N ASP A 564 4.88 16.04 -13.84
CA ASP A 564 6.10 16.79 -13.52
C ASP A 564 7.13 16.58 -14.63
N PRO A 565 7.64 17.63 -15.29
CA PRO A 565 8.57 17.51 -16.41
C PRO A 565 9.96 16.96 -16.04
N GLU A 566 10.30 16.89 -14.75
CA GLU A 566 11.61 16.41 -14.27
C GLU A 566 11.49 15.18 -13.37
N ALA A 567 10.44 15.10 -12.55
CA ALA A 567 10.26 14.01 -11.58
C ALA A 567 9.44 12.82 -12.11
N TYR A 568 8.51 13.05 -13.05
CA TYR A 568 7.60 12.02 -13.58
C TYR A 568 7.67 11.88 -15.08
N VAL A 569 8.89 11.75 -15.55
CA VAL A 569 9.20 11.42 -16.93
C VAL A 569 10.07 10.18 -16.90
N TYR A 570 9.71 9.17 -17.68
CA TYR A 570 10.63 8.08 -17.99
C TYR A 570 11.48 8.54 -19.17
N THR A 571 12.78 8.71 -18.92
CA THR A 571 13.77 8.85 -19.97
C THR A 571 14.02 7.49 -20.63
N GLN A 572 14.60 7.50 -21.83
CA GLN A 572 15.01 6.25 -22.50
C GLN A 572 15.99 5.44 -21.63
N ASP A 573 16.84 6.10 -20.83
CA ASP A 573 17.76 5.41 -19.94
C ASP A 573 17.04 4.78 -18.75
N ASP A 574 15.97 5.39 -18.24
CA ASP A 574 15.12 4.78 -17.21
C ASP A 574 14.46 3.50 -17.74
N VAL A 575 13.92 3.56 -18.95
CA VAL A 575 13.34 2.39 -19.62
C VAL A 575 14.41 1.31 -19.83
N LYS A 576 15.60 1.65 -20.33
CA LYS A 576 16.72 0.70 -20.48
C LYS A 576 17.13 0.05 -19.16
N ARG A 577 17.08 0.78 -18.04
CA ARG A 577 17.36 0.21 -16.70
C ARG A 577 16.30 -0.83 -16.31
N VAL A 578 15.02 -0.54 -16.53
CA VAL A 578 13.93 -1.50 -16.30
C VAL A 578 14.09 -2.73 -17.19
N LEU A 579 14.34 -2.52 -18.49
CA LEU A 579 14.57 -3.60 -19.45
C LEU A 579 15.73 -4.51 -19.02
N ASN A 580 16.85 -3.93 -18.60
CA ASN A 580 17.99 -4.73 -18.13
C ASN A 580 17.69 -5.46 -16.81
N TYR A 581 16.94 -4.85 -15.89
CA TYR A 581 16.50 -5.49 -14.65
C TYR A 581 15.61 -6.72 -14.91
N CYS A 582 14.65 -6.60 -15.84
CA CYS A 582 13.78 -7.66 -16.30
C CYS A 582 14.55 -8.76 -17.05
N ARG A 583 15.49 -8.37 -17.93
CA ARG A 583 16.37 -9.28 -18.67
C ARG A 583 17.17 -10.21 -17.75
N LEU A 584 17.76 -9.68 -16.68
CA LEU A 584 18.50 -10.46 -15.67
C LEU A 584 17.61 -11.45 -14.88
N ARG A 585 16.29 -11.42 -15.09
CA ARG A 585 15.27 -12.29 -14.48
C ARG A 585 14.51 -13.13 -15.52
N GLY A 586 14.91 -13.08 -16.79
CA GLY A 586 14.22 -13.80 -17.87
C GLY A 586 12.85 -13.25 -18.21
N ILE A 587 12.53 -12.01 -17.79
CA ILE A 587 11.23 -11.39 -18.03
C ILE A 587 11.27 -10.63 -19.36
N ARG A 588 10.37 -10.98 -20.28
CA ARG A 588 10.09 -10.22 -21.50
C ARG A 588 9.27 -8.98 -21.17
N VAL A 589 9.67 -7.84 -21.72
CA VAL A 589 8.95 -6.58 -21.54
C VAL A 589 8.44 -6.13 -22.90
N MET A 590 7.12 -6.00 -23.01
CA MET A 590 6.43 -5.52 -24.20
C MET A 590 5.84 -4.15 -23.85
N SER A 591 6.05 -3.16 -24.73
CA SER A 591 5.49 -1.84 -24.55
C SER A 591 4.02 -1.80 -24.99
N GLU A 592 3.21 -1.08 -24.23
CA GLU A 592 1.86 -0.68 -24.61
C GLU A 592 1.77 0.84 -24.64
N PHE A 593 1.21 1.38 -25.72
CA PHE A 593 0.76 2.76 -25.80
C PHE A 593 -0.69 2.73 -26.23
N ASP A 594 -1.58 2.91 -25.26
CA ASP A 594 -2.99 2.70 -25.50
C ASP A 594 -3.62 3.87 -26.25
N THR A 595 -3.93 3.64 -27.51
CA THR A 595 -4.53 4.61 -28.44
C THR A 595 -5.64 3.93 -29.25
N PRO A 596 -6.65 4.69 -29.74
CA PRO A 596 -6.83 6.13 -29.65
C PRO A 596 -7.41 6.61 -28.31
N GLY A 597 -7.87 5.69 -27.44
CA GLY A 597 -8.33 5.94 -26.07
C GLY A 597 -7.24 6.49 -25.15
N HIS A 598 -7.55 6.75 -23.88
CA HIS A 598 -6.59 7.03 -22.78
C HIS A 598 -5.50 8.11 -23.01
N THR A 599 -5.61 8.94 -24.05
CA THR A 599 -4.59 9.91 -24.50
C THR A 599 -4.86 11.36 -24.07
N LYS A 600 -5.85 11.60 -23.21
CA LYS A 600 -6.28 12.97 -22.83
C LYS A 600 -5.14 13.85 -22.31
N CYS A 601 -4.15 13.26 -21.62
CA CYS A 601 -2.98 14.00 -21.13
C CYS A 601 -2.08 14.53 -22.27
N TRP A 602 -2.07 13.89 -23.44
CA TRP A 602 -1.25 14.29 -24.58
C TRP A 602 -1.71 15.61 -25.17
N GLY A 603 -3.01 15.92 -25.11
CA GLY A 603 -3.59 17.16 -25.61
C GLY A 603 -3.03 18.44 -24.96
N LYS A 604 -2.36 18.34 -23.81
CA LYS A 604 -1.67 19.49 -23.22
C LYS A 604 -0.38 19.88 -23.96
N GLY A 605 0.36 18.89 -24.45
CA GLY A 605 1.59 19.11 -25.23
C GLY A 605 1.35 19.14 -26.74
N TYR A 606 0.35 18.40 -27.21
CA TYR A 606 0.02 18.21 -28.61
C TYR A 606 -1.51 18.37 -28.80
N PRO A 607 -2.06 19.59 -28.64
CA PRO A 607 -3.51 19.82 -28.66
C PRO A 607 -4.17 19.42 -29.99
N ASP A 608 -3.43 19.48 -31.10
CA ASP A 608 -3.93 19.10 -32.43
C ASP A 608 -3.92 17.59 -32.68
N LEU A 609 -3.34 16.79 -31.76
CA LEU A 609 -3.35 15.33 -31.85
C LEU A 609 -4.70 14.73 -31.46
N LEU A 610 -5.45 15.39 -30.57
CA LEU A 610 -6.73 14.90 -30.04
C LEU A 610 -7.92 15.53 -30.78
N THR A 611 -9.02 14.80 -30.90
CA THR A 611 -10.23 15.32 -31.54
C THR A 611 -10.91 16.35 -30.64
N LYS A 612 -11.16 17.55 -31.18
CA LYS A 612 -11.99 18.58 -30.52
C LYS A 612 -13.45 18.13 -30.50
N CYS A 613 -14.08 18.17 -29.34
CA CYS A 613 -15.51 17.89 -29.19
C CYS A 613 -16.33 19.14 -29.54
N TYR A 614 -17.52 18.94 -30.09
CA TYR A 614 -18.42 20.02 -30.47
C TYR A 614 -19.75 19.91 -29.73
N SER A 615 -20.30 21.05 -29.37
CA SER A 615 -21.67 21.20 -28.87
C SER A 615 -22.31 22.37 -29.61
N GLU A 616 -23.53 22.18 -30.10
CA GLU A 616 -24.28 23.22 -30.83
C GLU A 616 -23.50 23.82 -32.02
N GLY A 617 -22.73 22.99 -32.72
CA GLY A 617 -21.97 23.39 -33.91
C GLY A 617 -20.69 24.20 -33.63
N LYS A 618 -20.25 24.30 -32.37
CA LYS A 618 -18.98 24.96 -31.99
C LYS A 618 -18.12 24.06 -31.11
N PRO A 619 -16.78 24.22 -31.13
CA PRO A 619 -15.91 23.55 -30.18
C PRO A 619 -16.30 23.90 -28.74
N ASP A 620 -16.50 22.90 -27.89
CA ASP A 620 -16.93 23.09 -26.49
C ASP A 620 -15.76 23.11 -25.48
N GLY A 621 -14.52 23.04 -25.98
CA GLY A 621 -13.30 23.03 -25.19
C GLY A 621 -12.87 21.65 -24.67
N ARG A 622 -13.69 20.61 -24.83
CA ARG A 622 -13.29 19.24 -24.51
C ARG A 622 -12.46 18.63 -25.64
N LEU A 623 -11.55 17.73 -25.25
CA LEU A 623 -10.76 16.89 -26.16
C LEU A 623 -11.15 15.42 -25.93
N GLY A 624 -11.38 14.72 -27.04
CA GLY A 624 -11.68 13.29 -27.07
C GLY A 624 -10.46 12.43 -27.40
N PRO A 625 -10.68 11.23 -27.97
CA PRO A 625 -9.61 10.34 -28.43
C PRO A 625 -8.69 11.00 -29.47
N VAL A 626 -7.57 10.33 -29.77
CA VAL A 626 -6.67 10.70 -30.89
C VAL A 626 -7.49 10.93 -32.16
N ASN A 627 -7.15 11.97 -32.91
CA ASN A 627 -7.82 12.31 -34.15
C ASN A 627 -7.32 11.42 -35.31
N PRO A 628 -8.12 10.47 -35.81
CA PRO A 628 -7.63 9.46 -36.75
C PRO A 628 -7.58 9.95 -38.20
N ILE A 629 -8.08 11.16 -38.50
CA ILE A 629 -8.24 11.65 -39.88
C ILE A 629 -7.12 12.58 -40.34
N THR A 630 -6.19 12.95 -39.45
CA THR A 630 -5.13 13.92 -39.78
C THR A 630 -3.79 13.22 -40.06
N ASN A 631 -3.02 13.77 -41.00
CA ASN A 631 -1.65 13.29 -41.24
C ASN A 631 -0.73 13.57 -40.04
N TYR A 632 -0.97 14.65 -39.31
CA TYR A 632 -0.22 14.99 -38.10
C TYR A 632 -0.24 13.84 -37.08
N THR A 633 -1.37 13.17 -36.92
CA THR A 633 -1.50 11.98 -36.08
C THR A 633 -0.52 10.89 -36.49
N TYR A 634 -0.49 10.53 -37.76
CA TYR A 634 0.35 9.43 -38.23
C TYR A 634 1.84 9.81 -38.26
N ASP A 635 2.17 11.09 -38.48
CA ASP A 635 3.54 11.60 -38.33
C ASP A 635 4.02 11.54 -36.86
N PHE A 636 3.14 11.86 -35.91
CA PHE A 636 3.41 11.73 -34.48
C PHE A 636 3.61 10.25 -34.11
N MET A 637 2.68 9.39 -34.50
CA MET A 637 2.73 7.96 -34.21
C MET A 637 3.97 7.30 -34.85
N TRP A 638 4.37 7.73 -36.06
CA TRP A 638 5.61 7.26 -36.66
C TRP A 638 6.83 7.56 -35.81
N LYS A 639 6.98 8.80 -35.32
CA LYS A 639 8.09 9.20 -34.44
C LYS A 639 8.08 8.43 -33.13
N LEU A 640 6.91 8.24 -32.54
CA LEU A 640 6.74 7.44 -31.33
C LEU A 640 7.18 5.98 -31.58
N MET A 641 6.75 5.37 -32.68
CA MET A 641 7.13 4.01 -33.04
C MET A 641 8.64 3.87 -33.30
N ASP A 642 9.26 4.87 -33.93
CA ASP A 642 10.70 4.91 -34.16
C ASP A 642 11.48 4.93 -32.84
N GLU A 643 11.02 5.74 -31.88
CA GLU A 643 11.60 5.79 -30.53
C GLU A 643 11.40 4.48 -29.76
N ILE A 644 10.20 3.90 -29.80
CA ILE A 644 9.92 2.61 -29.15
C ILE A 644 10.84 1.52 -29.71
N LYS A 645 11.01 1.45 -31.03
CA LYS A 645 11.91 0.47 -31.68
C LYS A 645 13.37 0.65 -31.26
N ALA A 646 13.81 1.87 -31.02
CA ALA A 646 15.18 2.17 -30.60
C ALA A 646 15.44 1.76 -29.14
N VAL A 647 14.40 1.73 -28.30
CA VAL A 647 14.52 1.48 -26.85
C VAL A 647 14.18 0.04 -26.47
N PHE A 648 13.09 -0.51 -27.01
CA PHE A 648 12.59 -1.83 -26.66
C PHE A 648 13.21 -2.92 -27.55
N PRO A 649 13.84 -3.95 -26.97
CA PRO A 649 14.50 -5.03 -27.70
C PRO A 649 13.55 -6.16 -28.14
N ASP A 650 12.30 -6.19 -27.68
CA ASP A 650 11.30 -7.15 -28.13
C ASP A 650 10.66 -6.70 -29.46
N ASN A 651 10.28 -7.62 -30.32
CA ASN A 651 9.64 -7.31 -31.61
C ASN A 651 8.12 -7.19 -31.50
N MET A 652 7.55 -7.29 -30.31
CA MET A 652 6.11 -7.16 -30.07
C MET A 652 5.74 -5.79 -29.48
N ILE A 653 4.60 -5.24 -29.90
CA ILE A 653 4.02 -4.01 -29.34
C ILE A 653 2.50 -4.13 -29.20
N HIS A 654 1.98 -3.71 -28.04
CA HIS A 654 0.54 -3.57 -27.83
C HIS A 654 0.10 -2.16 -28.25
N LEU A 655 -0.87 -2.07 -29.16
CA LEU A 655 -1.35 -0.78 -29.70
C LEU A 655 -2.57 -0.22 -28.95
N GLY A 656 -3.10 -0.96 -27.98
CA GLY A 656 -4.25 -0.56 -27.17
C GLY A 656 -5.58 -0.79 -27.85
N GLY A 657 -6.49 0.17 -27.63
CA GLY A 657 -7.77 0.29 -28.32
C GLY A 657 -8.98 -0.13 -27.50
N ASP A 658 -8.88 -0.19 -26.18
CA ASP A 658 -10.02 -0.40 -25.29
C ASP A 658 -10.68 0.93 -24.85
N GLU A 659 -11.91 0.83 -24.36
CA GLU A 659 -12.70 1.90 -23.72
C GLU A 659 -12.80 3.22 -24.53
N VAL A 660 -12.73 3.15 -25.87
CA VAL A 660 -12.74 4.33 -26.73
C VAL A 660 -14.12 5.00 -26.75
N SER A 661 -14.19 6.24 -26.27
CA SER A 661 -15.41 7.06 -26.38
C SER A 661 -15.53 7.72 -27.75
N PHE A 662 -16.54 7.33 -28.53
CA PHE A 662 -16.81 7.90 -29.86
C PHE A 662 -17.50 9.27 -29.85
N THR A 663 -17.92 9.77 -28.68
CA THR A 663 -18.72 11.00 -28.55
C THR A 663 -18.12 12.22 -29.26
N CYS A 664 -16.82 12.44 -29.11
CA CYS A 664 -16.16 13.60 -29.72
C CYS A 664 -15.95 13.42 -31.22
N TRP A 665 -15.68 12.20 -31.70
CA TRP A 665 -15.64 11.89 -33.13
C TRP A 665 -17.01 12.14 -33.77
N ALA A 666 -18.08 11.69 -33.12
CA ALA A 666 -19.46 11.89 -33.58
C ALA A 666 -19.87 13.36 -33.63
N SER A 667 -19.36 14.17 -32.69
CA SER A 667 -19.67 15.61 -32.69
C SER A 667 -18.87 16.43 -33.71
N ASN A 668 -17.70 15.96 -34.14
CA ASN A 668 -16.73 16.77 -34.86
C ASN A 668 -17.03 16.83 -36.37
N PRO A 669 -17.29 18.03 -36.96
CA PRO A 669 -17.67 18.15 -38.37
C PRO A 669 -16.65 17.60 -39.37
N ASP A 670 -15.35 17.73 -39.09
CA ASP A 670 -14.30 17.23 -39.98
C ASP A 670 -14.28 15.70 -39.98
N VAL A 671 -14.50 15.10 -38.81
CA VAL A 671 -14.65 13.64 -38.69
C VAL A 671 -15.92 13.18 -39.38
N GLN A 672 -17.05 13.89 -39.25
CA GLN A 672 -18.28 13.55 -39.99
C GLN A 672 -18.07 13.54 -41.51
N ALA A 673 -17.41 14.57 -42.04
CA ALA A 673 -17.10 14.65 -43.47
C ALA A 673 -16.21 13.48 -43.93
N PHE A 674 -15.24 13.07 -43.10
CA PHE A 674 -14.40 11.90 -43.39
C PHE A 674 -15.19 10.58 -43.32
N MET A 675 -16.11 10.42 -42.36
CA MET A 675 -16.97 9.25 -42.26
C MET A 675 -17.86 9.08 -43.49
N GLU A 676 -18.36 10.19 -44.06
CA GLU A 676 -19.09 10.21 -45.33
C GLU A 676 -18.20 9.82 -46.51
N GLU A 677 -16.99 10.38 -46.61
CA GLU A 677 -16.01 10.08 -47.66
C GLU A 677 -15.65 8.58 -47.68
N MET A 678 -15.38 8.02 -46.51
CA MET A 678 -15.01 6.60 -46.34
C MET A 678 -16.22 5.65 -46.39
N LYS A 679 -17.45 6.19 -46.44
CA LYS A 679 -18.71 5.43 -46.41
C LYS A 679 -18.85 4.55 -45.17
N PHE A 680 -18.37 5.03 -44.03
CA PHE A 680 -18.49 4.32 -42.75
C PHE A 680 -19.88 4.46 -42.12
N GLY A 681 -20.62 5.53 -42.46
CA GLY A 681 -21.91 5.86 -41.84
C GLY A 681 -21.73 6.33 -40.39
N ASP A 682 -22.68 6.02 -39.52
CA ASP A 682 -22.61 6.38 -38.08
C ASP A 682 -21.82 5.37 -37.23
N ASP A 683 -21.12 4.44 -37.87
CA ASP A 683 -20.39 3.36 -37.22
C ASP A 683 -18.93 3.75 -36.96
N TYR A 684 -18.70 4.47 -35.86
CA TYR A 684 -17.37 4.95 -35.44
C TYR A 684 -16.41 3.83 -35.05
N SER A 685 -16.90 2.60 -34.85
CA SER A 685 -16.05 1.44 -34.64
C SER A 685 -15.20 1.14 -35.89
N LYS A 686 -15.72 1.44 -37.09
CA LYS A 686 -14.95 1.39 -38.35
C LYS A 686 -13.85 2.43 -38.41
N LEU A 687 -14.09 3.63 -37.86
CA LEU A 687 -13.08 4.68 -37.78
C LEU A 687 -11.95 4.29 -36.82
N GLN A 688 -12.29 3.65 -35.71
CA GLN A 688 -11.30 3.04 -34.82
C GLN A 688 -10.50 1.96 -35.57
N CYS A 689 -11.16 1.03 -36.27
CA CYS A 689 -10.47 0.00 -37.05
C CYS A 689 -9.53 0.62 -38.10
N TYR A 690 -9.97 1.64 -38.82
CA TYR A 690 -9.16 2.39 -39.78
C TYR A 690 -7.87 2.96 -39.16
N TYR A 691 -7.98 3.55 -37.96
CA TYR A 691 -6.84 4.05 -37.21
C TYR A 691 -5.87 2.93 -36.80
N MET A 692 -6.41 1.82 -36.27
CA MET A 692 -5.61 0.68 -35.82
C MET A 692 -4.89 -0.03 -36.96
N GLU A 693 -5.52 -0.15 -38.14
CA GLU A 693 -4.91 -0.71 -39.35
C GLU A 693 -3.69 0.12 -39.76
N ARG A 694 -3.84 1.45 -39.82
CA ARG A 694 -2.72 2.35 -40.13
C ARG A 694 -1.63 2.30 -39.09
N LEU A 695 -1.98 2.26 -37.81
CA LEU A 695 -0.99 2.18 -36.73
C LEU A 695 -0.20 0.85 -36.80
N SER A 696 -0.88 -0.25 -37.13
CA SER A 696 -0.23 -1.54 -37.36
C SER A 696 0.73 -1.50 -38.54
N GLU A 697 0.34 -0.85 -39.65
CA GLU A 697 1.25 -0.63 -40.78
C GLU A 697 2.47 0.23 -40.40
N LEU A 698 2.29 1.29 -39.60
CA LEU A 698 3.39 2.11 -39.12
C LEU A 698 4.33 1.30 -38.23
N ALA A 699 3.81 0.47 -37.32
CA ALA A 699 4.62 -0.40 -36.48
C ALA A 699 5.47 -1.39 -37.30
N GLN A 700 4.93 -1.88 -38.42
CA GLN A 700 5.68 -2.74 -39.35
C GLN A 700 6.74 -1.96 -40.15
N LYS A 701 6.43 -0.74 -40.61
CA LYS A 701 7.27 0.04 -41.54
C LYS A 701 8.27 1.01 -40.89
N ALA A 702 8.00 1.48 -39.67
CA ALA A 702 8.77 2.54 -39.01
C ALA A 702 10.26 2.18 -38.85
N GLY A 703 11.14 3.14 -39.13
CA GLY A 703 12.54 3.11 -38.69
C GLY A 703 13.44 2.03 -39.29
N GLY A 704 13.54 1.91 -40.62
CA GLY A 704 14.64 1.26 -41.39
C GLY A 704 15.13 -0.15 -40.96
N GLY A 705 14.44 -0.80 -40.03
CA GLY A 705 14.92 -1.94 -39.25
C GLY A 705 13.84 -3.00 -39.09
N ARG A 706 13.91 -3.77 -37.99
CA ARG A 706 13.06 -4.97 -37.80
C ARG A 706 11.55 -4.64 -37.76
N PRO A 707 10.71 -5.40 -38.48
CA PRO A 707 9.26 -5.25 -38.39
C PRO A 707 8.76 -5.68 -37.00
N MET A 708 7.80 -4.94 -36.45
CA MET A 708 7.16 -5.28 -35.18
C MET A 708 5.85 -6.05 -35.40
N THR A 709 5.64 -7.07 -34.59
CA THR A 709 4.37 -7.79 -34.48
C THR A 709 3.46 -7.03 -33.52
N THR A 710 2.26 -6.69 -33.98
CA THR A 710 1.31 -5.88 -33.22
C THR A 710 0.20 -6.75 -32.62
N PHE A 711 -0.22 -6.42 -31.40
CA PHE A 711 -1.41 -6.97 -30.78
C PHE A 711 -2.25 -5.83 -30.17
N VAL A 712 -3.54 -6.08 -29.98
CA VAL A 712 -4.56 -5.09 -29.63
C VAL A 712 -5.53 -5.69 -28.60
N TRP A 713 -6.26 -4.84 -27.88
CA TRP A 713 -7.35 -5.30 -27.02
C TRP A 713 -8.46 -5.96 -27.83
N GLN A 714 -9.17 -6.91 -27.20
CA GLN A 714 -10.24 -7.69 -27.82
C GLN A 714 -11.31 -6.80 -28.50
N GLU A 715 -11.66 -5.66 -27.89
CA GLU A 715 -12.69 -4.75 -28.40
C GLU A 715 -12.44 -4.34 -29.86
N VAL A 716 -11.18 -4.12 -30.24
CA VAL A 716 -10.77 -3.78 -31.61
C VAL A 716 -11.15 -4.90 -32.58
N PHE A 717 -10.94 -6.16 -32.20
CA PHE A 717 -11.33 -7.33 -33.01
C PHE A 717 -12.86 -7.46 -33.15
N ASP A 718 -13.58 -7.21 -32.06
CA ASP A 718 -15.05 -7.26 -32.02
C ASP A 718 -15.68 -6.18 -32.91
N HIS A 719 -15.01 -5.03 -33.04
CA HIS A 719 -15.36 -3.94 -33.98
C HIS A 719 -15.08 -4.25 -35.45
N GLY A 720 -14.54 -5.43 -35.75
CA GLY A 720 -14.34 -5.89 -37.12
C GLY A 720 -12.91 -5.70 -37.65
N PHE A 721 -11.95 -5.29 -36.82
CA PHE A 721 -10.54 -5.25 -37.20
C PHE A 721 -10.06 -6.63 -37.64
N ARG A 722 -9.39 -6.70 -38.78
CA ARG A 722 -8.78 -7.93 -39.29
C ARG A 722 -7.36 -7.60 -39.71
N VAL A 723 -6.40 -8.37 -39.18
CA VAL A 723 -4.99 -8.22 -39.56
C VAL A 723 -4.86 -8.57 -41.05
N SER A 724 -4.39 -7.61 -41.86
CA SER A 724 -4.06 -7.89 -43.26
C SER A 724 -2.90 -8.89 -43.31
N LEU A 725 -3.18 -10.10 -43.80
CA LEU A 725 -2.22 -11.20 -43.98
C LEU A 725 -1.14 -10.93 -45.06
N HIS A 726 -0.96 -9.68 -45.51
CA HIS A 726 -0.09 -9.38 -46.66
C HIS A 726 1.43 -9.50 -46.40
N PHE A 727 1.87 -9.83 -45.18
CA PHE A 727 3.29 -9.85 -44.81
C PHE A 727 3.68 -10.97 -43.83
N MET A 728 3.23 -12.22 -44.08
CA MET A 728 3.86 -13.41 -43.50
C MET A 728 4.92 -14.00 -44.44
#